data_AF-A0A960SLB5-F1
#
_entry.id   AF-A0A960SLB5-F1
#
_cell.length_a   1.000
_cell.length_b   1.000
_cell.length_c   1.000
_cell.angle_alpha   90.00
_cell.angle_beta   90.00
_cell.angle_gamma   90.00
#
_symmetry.space_group_name_H-M   'P 1'
#
loop_
_entity.id
_entity.type
_entity.pdbx_description
1 polymer ?
#
loop_
_entity_poly.entity_id
_entity_poly.type
_entity_poly.pdbx_seq_one_letter_code
_entity_poly.pdbx_strand_id
1 'polypeptide(L)'
;MNTRIPPREAGFPVASERCIRRFRHAGGLLGFVLLAAGGGEGVAAEVANWTAGTVLGNYSEPTNWDLGLVPINSVSETYILEVPANAKISYDLAGVGRVDALRLGSAATFTLEGTREFAVQGISVLDGIITASGAGAVFRSDATTATLGSRARFSAQNGGRISVDAPSFALPEDWRANEILMVANGPDSVVELPGMVSLTTRGGNGTSYNYSVSAVNGGRVDLSGLTAAVGPRTDAYNADDWLTFSVSGGGQLDLGSLARISLRTRLAPQQDWALPALADVEMGFLTPSTGVTFDLPELQNMAAGQITLPEDSILNAPKLAALQHVTLTVAPGAEFHAGQLSDVSDSSITVEAGGVLELGSVSVVDRLSLVARATPLLTSVATSYEMDDWRGHRTLFEADGAGVGMVAHTLETLTVTGGWSGGWNYPVIAAHGAHVDLSGLEEVTGPRTDTYSNDDWLTFYLRTGGTLDLSALRRISRKVRFLPEAGEPLHLPALEEVDGGLFTLLSGTVLDTPLLRTFRGDTYGVWVEVDFAAEMNAPVLGEIVSAGVTIHPGGRILAPEMTNILNTSLTIEAGGRLQAPKVRDLSGSALVLDPGEELLLGDIEVCDRLQFIAKTTPGFAFTAASYTTPEDWRAHRTPFEADGVGVHLALGSLETITVAGGWNASYITSINARNGGSIDLTGLQQALGGRTDAYSADDWLTFRCESGGTFDFEDVTVSRTARLQIVGPQARMTAGNLNLVAPARLEINDLGTLELTGGFEFNHTVESQVTADAAVLAFTGPGAHHLEIGGQDAGVAGYTSGNFGIGRIEVGEPGKPATLQLLDGISNGNRGGGGEPEALYLYGVDAAGLILHSGSRLIIGDLNVYLWHEGAMVHLNSLLAGGDTVAFGDGVVARFGGPAIVGMEPSGQVLPVVDHADVTFNTPINPATYTTADVQLTGSSGAITATAVSSLGGNTYRVTFPGQSDHGFVSVRIGPAISGAGGVLIGMDQNGNGVPGDPDDAFEARFLVDTHGPAVVAAVVMRNGGLVGVEFDEEVDAESLADPAHYSIAGTPADAVTPRADSRSAALRFPAIEGEAFTLETVDLEDLLGNRLTQPQSSPGTVLPLSSLQVGAPTGVREAYTH
;
A
#
# COMPACT_ATOMS: atom_id res chain seq x y z
N MET A 1 17.39 25.26 9.87
CA MET A 1 16.91 25.70 11.21
C MET A 1 17.28 24.60 12.19
N ASN A 2 18.28 24.85 13.04
CA ASN A 2 18.13 25.00 14.50
C ASN A 2 17.56 23.77 15.24
N THR A 3 18.48 22.99 15.80
CA THR A 3 18.56 22.52 17.19
C THR A 3 17.27 22.13 17.93
N ARG A 4 17.18 20.85 18.37
CA ARG A 4 17.17 20.40 19.80
C ARG A 4 16.82 18.91 19.92
N ILE A 5 17.71 18.13 20.52
CA ILE A 5 17.43 16.81 21.13
C ILE A 5 17.85 16.91 22.63
N PRO A 6 17.10 16.31 23.59
CA PRO A 6 17.33 16.43 25.03
C PRO A 6 18.32 15.37 25.58
N PRO A 7 18.77 15.50 26.86
CA PRO A 7 19.90 14.76 27.41
C PRO A 7 19.49 13.42 28.05
N ARG A 8 20.35 12.40 27.90
CA ARG A 8 20.39 11.24 28.82
C ARG A 8 21.54 11.44 29.79
N GLU A 9 21.21 11.30 31.07
CA GLU A 9 22.11 11.40 32.21
C GLU A 9 23.12 10.25 32.23
N ALA A 10 24.35 10.61 32.58
CA ALA A 10 25.47 9.72 32.83
C ALA A 10 25.62 9.52 34.34
N GLY A 11 25.99 8.30 34.73
CA GLY A 11 26.51 8.00 36.06
C GLY A 11 27.34 6.74 36.00
N PHE A 12 28.64 6.87 35.73
CA PHE A 12 29.77 6.33 36.51
C PHE A 12 31.09 6.65 35.76
N PRO A 13 32.17 7.01 36.49
CA PRO A 13 33.25 7.82 35.93
C PRO A 13 34.38 7.00 35.30
N VAL A 14 34.68 7.26 34.04
CA VAL A 14 35.97 6.92 33.43
C VAL A 14 36.93 8.08 33.69
N ALA A 15 37.91 7.86 34.57
CA ALA A 15 39.03 8.78 34.74
C ALA A 15 39.87 8.75 33.46
N SER A 16 39.87 9.88 32.74
CA SER A 16 40.62 10.05 31.50
C SER A 16 42.09 10.41 31.78
N GLU A 17 42.99 9.64 31.18
CA GLU A 17 44.41 9.97 31.04
C GLU A 17 44.60 11.25 30.20
N ARG A 18 44.81 12.39 30.85
CA ARG A 18 45.48 13.56 30.23
C ARG A 18 46.35 14.31 31.24
N CYS A 19 47.48 13.72 31.61
CA CYS A 19 48.75 14.42 31.81
C CYS A 19 49.77 13.38 32.26
N ILE A 20 50.74 13.06 31.39
CA ILE A 20 52.17 12.83 31.67
C ILE A 20 52.80 12.57 30.29
N ARG A 21 52.97 13.63 29.52
CA ARG A 21 54.00 13.71 28.47
C ARG A 21 54.92 14.85 28.86
N ARG A 22 55.97 14.51 29.61
CA ARG A 22 57.30 15.12 29.61
C ARG A 22 58.08 14.46 30.73
N PHE A 23 59.06 13.64 30.34
CA PHE A 23 60.39 13.45 30.94
C PHE A 23 60.89 12.07 30.49
N ARG A 24 61.44 12.02 29.28
CA ARG A 24 62.46 11.04 28.91
C ARG A 24 63.80 11.76 28.88
N HIS A 25 64.76 11.16 29.57
CA HIS A 25 66.22 11.29 29.45
C HIS A 25 66.82 12.69 29.53
N ALA A 26 67.37 13.02 30.71
CA ALA A 26 68.77 13.42 30.86
C ALA A 26 69.12 13.56 32.35
N GLY A 27 70.01 12.70 32.84
CA GLY A 27 71.00 12.99 33.90
C GLY A 27 70.51 13.23 35.33
N GLY A 28 71.10 12.50 36.28
CA GLY A 28 71.22 12.96 37.65
C GLY A 28 71.10 11.87 38.69
N LEU A 29 72.24 11.41 39.21
CA LEU A 29 72.36 10.91 40.57
C LEU A 29 71.48 11.73 41.53
N LEU A 30 70.72 11.06 42.41
CA LEU A 30 70.43 11.42 43.81
C LEU A 30 69.11 10.76 44.23
N GLY A 31 69.16 9.86 45.20
CA GLY A 31 67.95 9.30 45.81
C GLY A 31 68.06 7.97 46.53
N PHE A 32 69.25 7.38 46.73
CA PHE A 32 69.43 6.36 47.78
C PHE A 32 69.77 7.09 49.08
N VAL A 33 68.74 7.45 49.84
CA VAL A 33 68.89 7.82 51.25
C VAL A 33 68.51 6.58 52.06
N LEU A 34 69.47 6.12 52.85
CA LEU A 34 69.34 5.12 53.89
C LEU A 34 68.04 5.28 54.68
N LEU A 35 67.30 4.18 54.83
CA LEU A 35 66.49 3.91 56.01
C LEU A 35 66.84 2.51 56.51
N ALA A 36 68.07 2.39 57.00
CA ALA A 36 68.36 1.46 58.08
C ALA A 36 67.70 2.03 59.34
N ALA A 37 66.63 1.40 59.81
CA ALA A 37 66.09 1.64 61.15
C ALA A 37 65.73 0.30 61.77
N GLY A 38 66.71 -0.28 62.46
CA GLY A 38 66.58 -1.57 63.15
C GLY A 38 67.85 -1.94 63.92
N GLY A 39 68.27 -1.06 64.83
CA GLY A 39 69.24 -1.23 65.92
C GLY A 39 70.18 -2.44 65.92
N GLY A 40 71.43 -2.19 65.55
CA GLY A 40 72.63 -2.97 65.89
C GLY A 40 73.83 -2.29 65.28
N GLU A 41 74.90 -2.03 66.05
CA GLU A 41 76.16 -1.45 65.52
C GLU A 41 76.70 -2.32 64.36
N GLY A 42 76.59 -1.83 63.12
CA GLY A 42 76.95 -2.55 61.90
C GLY A 42 77.70 -1.65 60.92
N VAL A 43 78.70 -2.23 60.27
CA VAL A 43 79.61 -1.58 59.31
C VAL A 43 78.82 -0.98 58.13
N ALA A 44 79.21 0.20 57.62
CA ALA A 44 78.58 0.79 56.45
C ALA A 44 78.89 -0.07 55.21
N ALA A 45 77.85 -0.53 54.50
CA ALA A 45 78.00 -1.35 53.30
C ALA A 45 78.70 -0.58 52.16
N GLU A 46 79.65 -1.23 51.47
CA GLU A 46 80.33 -0.67 50.30
C GLU A 46 79.56 -0.97 49.01
N VAL A 47 79.50 -0.01 48.09
CA VAL A 47 78.86 -0.19 46.77
C VAL A 47 79.88 -0.72 45.78
N ALA A 48 79.63 -1.90 45.20
CA ALA A 48 80.46 -2.52 44.18
C ALA A 48 79.74 -2.52 42.82
N ASN A 49 80.35 -1.88 41.83
CA ASN A 49 79.83 -1.76 40.47
C ASN A 49 80.46 -2.81 39.55
N TRP A 50 79.63 -3.52 38.77
CA TRP A 50 80.11 -4.47 37.77
C TRP A 50 80.68 -3.74 36.53
N THR A 51 81.93 -4.02 36.18
CA THR A 51 82.69 -3.32 35.12
C THR A 51 82.89 -4.14 33.84
N ALA A 52 82.69 -5.46 33.87
CA ALA A 52 82.84 -6.31 32.66
C ALA A 52 81.76 -6.03 31.59
N GLY A 53 80.71 -5.29 31.95
CA GLY A 53 79.66 -4.85 31.05
C GLY A 53 79.01 -6.03 30.33
N THR A 54 78.83 -5.91 29.01
CA THR A 54 78.12 -6.88 28.17
C THR A 54 78.90 -8.15 27.83
N VAL A 55 80.17 -8.22 28.21
CA VAL A 55 80.99 -9.43 28.05
C VAL A 55 80.69 -10.35 29.24
N LEU A 56 80.56 -11.66 28.97
CA LEU A 56 80.39 -12.64 30.04
C LEU A 56 81.64 -12.62 30.94
N GLY A 57 81.47 -12.17 32.17
CA GLY A 57 82.53 -12.13 33.17
C GLY A 57 82.23 -13.09 34.32
N ASN A 58 83.26 -13.73 34.84
CA ASN A 58 83.19 -14.51 36.07
C ASN A 58 83.09 -13.57 37.28
N TYR A 59 82.22 -13.89 38.24
CA TYR A 59 82.03 -13.11 39.45
C TYR A 59 83.30 -13.07 40.31
N SER A 60 84.07 -14.18 40.31
CA SER A 60 85.30 -14.37 41.06
C SER A 60 86.50 -13.53 40.61
N GLU A 61 86.40 -12.85 39.47
CA GLU A 61 87.50 -12.04 38.91
C GLU A 61 87.45 -10.61 39.47
N PRO A 62 88.42 -10.18 40.31
CA PRO A 62 88.43 -8.84 40.91
C PRO A 62 88.39 -7.70 39.90
N THR A 63 88.92 -7.92 38.69
CA THR A 63 88.94 -6.92 37.61
C THR A 63 87.57 -6.63 37.02
N ASN A 64 86.57 -7.48 37.28
CA ASN A 64 85.19 -7.26 36.86
C ASN A 64 84.41 -6.36 37.83
N TRP A 65 85.06 -5.84 38.87
CA TRP A 65 84.50 -4.94 39.87
C TRP A 65 85.33 -3.66 39.98
N ASP A 66 84.66 -2.51 40.18
CA ASP A 66 85.31 -1.21 40.33
C ASP A 66 86.16 -1.09 41.61
N LEU A 67 85.80 -1.82 42.66
CA LEU A 67 86.59 -1.94 43.89
C LEU A 67 87.89 -2.73 43.70
N GLY A 68 88.06 -3.44 42.58
CA GLY A 68 89.23 -4.30 42.33
C GLY A 68 89.33 -5.51 43.27
N LEU A 69 88.22 -5.91 43.89
CA LEU A 69 88.06 -7.08 44.77
C LEU A 69 86.73 -7.78 44.46
N VAL A 70 86.56 -9.02 44.95
CA VAL A 70 85.33 -9.81 44.77
C VAL A 70 84.35 -9.47 45.90
N PRO A 71 83.19 -8.85 45.62
CA PRO A 71 82.28 -8.39 46.66
C PRO A 71 81.44 -9.55 47.22
N ILE A 72 81.77 -10.02 48.42
CA ILE A 72 81.02 -11.03 49.20
C ILE A 72 81.08 -10.65 50.67
N ASN A 73 79.93 -10.62 51.35
CA ASN A 73 79.82 -10.28 52.76
C ASN A 73 80.71 -11.18 53.63
N SER A 74 81.42 -10.53 54.55
CA SER A 74 82.18 -11.16 55.63
C SER A 74 81.63 -10.70 56.99
N VAL A 75 82.28 -11.08 58.09
CA VAL A 75 81.91 -10.60 59.43
C VAL A 75 82.14 -9.09 59.63
N SER A 76 82.95 -8.47 58.78
CA SER A 76 83.37 -7.07 58.92
C SER A 76 83.09 -6.20 57.70
N GLU A 77 82.70 -6.78 56.57
CA GLU A 77 82.48 -6.06 55.31
C GLU A 77 81.17 -6.54 54.70
N THR A 78 80.32 -5.61 54.27
CA THR A 78 79.10 -5.92 53.55
C THR A 78 79.01 -5.11 52.27
N TYR A 79 78.33 -5.66 51.26
CA TYR A 79 78.33 -5.12 49.90
C TYR A 79 76.93 -4.89 49.34
N ILE A 80 76.79 -3.79 48.59
CA ILE A 80 75.66 -3.46 47.73
C ILE A 80 76.15 -3.63 46.29
N LEU A 81 75.54 -4.53 45.52
CA LEU A 81 75.90 -4.76 44.13
C LEU A 81 75.09 -3.90 43.17
N GLU A 82 75.77 -3.16 42.31
CA GLU A 82 75.19 -2.38 41.21
C GLU A 82 75.63 -2.98 39.88
N VAL A 83 74.70 -3.68 39.21
CA VAL A 83 74.93 -4.34 37.92
C VAL A 83 74.23 -3.53 36.82
N PRO A 84 74.96 -2.97 35.85
CA PRO A 84 74.36 -2.14 34.81
C PRO A 84 73.53 -2.97 33.82
N ALA A 85 72.68 -2.29 33.05
CA ALA A 85 71.87 -2.92 32.02
C ALA A 85 72.73 -3.69 30.98
N ASN A 86 72.21 -4.81 30.47
CA ASN A 86 72.86 -5.72 29.52
C ASN A 86 74.14 -6.41 30.04
N ALA A 87 74.50 -6.25 31.31
CA ALA A 87 75.69 -6.89 31.86
C ALA A 87 75.57 -8.41 31.88
N LYS A 88 76.68 -9.15 31.79
CA LYS A 88 76.65 -10.62 31.79
C LYS A 88 77.54 -11.20 32.88
N ILE A 89 76.92 -11.77 33.90
CA ILE A 89 77.58 -12.35 35.06
C ILE A 89 77.44 -13.87 35.03
N SER A 90 78.59 -14.55 35.11
CA SER A 90 78.71 -15.96 35.47
C SER A 90 79.14 -16.03 36.93
N TYR A 91 78.23 -16.40 37.82
CA TYR A 91 78.57 -16.60 39.23
C TYR A 91 79.26 -17.95 39.40
N ASP A 92 80.56 -17.91 39.68
CA ASP A 92 81.44 -19.08 39.64
C ASP A 92 82.09 -19.45 40.99
N LEU A 93 81.80 -18.68 42.05
CA LEU A 93 82.32 -18.92 43.40
C LEU A 93 81.76 -20.21 44.03
N ALA A 94 82.61 -20.88 44.81
CA ALA A 94 82.23 -22.05 45.60
C ALA A 94 81.63 -21.62 46.95
N GLY A 95 80.61 -22.35 47.41
CA GLY A 95 79.92 -22.06 48.68
C GLY A 95 78.79 -21.02 48.54
N VAL A 96 78.37 -20.48 49.68
CA VAL A 96 77.26 -19.51 49.76
C VAL A 96 77.80 -18.09 49.73
N GLY A 97 77.61 -17.39 48.62
CA GLY A 97 77.87 -15.95 48.52
C GLY A 97 76.72 -15.16 49.11
N ARG A 98 77.03 -14.11 49.87
CA ARG A 98 76.02 -13.23 50.49
C ARG A 98 76.33 -11.77 50.19
N VAL A 99 75.30 -10.97 49.93
CA VAL A 99 75.39 -9.51 49.80
C VAL A 99 74.22 -8.83 50.51
N ASP A 100 74.37 -7.58 50.92
CA ASP A 100 73.31 -6.83 51.60
C ASP A 100 72.23 -6.36 50.62
N ALA A 101 72.59 -5.99 49.40
CA ALA A 101 71.63 -5.58 48.39
C ALA A 101 72.13 -5.88 46.97
N LEU A 102 71.21 -6.05 46.03
CA LEU A 102 71.50 -6.25 44.61
C LEU A 102 70.55 -5.42 43.75
N ARG A 103 71.12 -4.58 42.89
CA ARG A 103 70.44 -4.02 41.74
C ARG A 103 70.94 -4.69 40.47
N LEU A 104 70.09 -5.54 39.87
CA LEU A 104 70.34 -6.17 38.59
C LEU A 104 69.66 -5.34 37.49
N GLY A 105 70.46 -4.65 36.67
CA GLY A 105 69.96 -3.77 35.61
C GLY A 105 69.22 -4.49 34.49
N SER A 106 68.46 -3.71 33.72
CA SER A 106 67.62 -4.20 32.61
C SER A 106 68.38 -5.10 31.64
N ALA A 107 67.83 -6.29 31.34
CA ALA A 107 68.44 -7.29 30.44
C ALA A 107 69.85 -7.78 30.85
N ALA A 108 70.33 -7.46 32.05
CA ALA A 108 71.53 -8.09 32.58
C ALA A 108 71.28 -9.56 32.90
N THR A 109 72.26 -10.44 32.70
CA THR A 109 72.16 -11.87 33.03
C THR A 109 72.97 -12.18 34.27
N PHE A 110 72.38 -12.93 35.19
CA PHE A 110 73.05 -13.50 36.36
C PHE A 110 72.87 -15.02 36.34
N THR A 111 73.92 -15.74 35.98
CA THR A 111 73.87 -17.20 35.76
C THR A 111 74.66 -17.93 36.84
N LEU A 112 74.03 -18.89 37.50
CA LEU A 112 74.64 -19.86 38.40
C LEU A 112 74.57 -21.24 37.76
N GLU A 113 75.73 -21.89 37.59
CA GLU A 113 75.79 -23.27 37.09
C GLU A 113 76.35 -24.21 38.15
N GLY A 114 75.91 -25.47 38.18
CA GLY A 114 76.39 -26.45 39.16
C GLY A 114 76.12 -26.04 40.61
N THR A 115 76.89 -26.58 41.55
CA THR A 115 76.62 -26.42 42.99
C THR A 115 77.14 -25.08 43.53
N ARG A 116 76.39 -24.01 43.29
CA ARG A 116 76.74 -22.62 43.63
C ARG A 116 75.55 -21.89 44.23
N GLU A 117 75.74 -21.19 45.35
CA GLU A 117 74.66 -20.45 46.01
C GLU A 117 74.99 -18.96 46.13
N PHE A 118 74.01 -18.10 45.84
CA PHE A 118 74.08 -16.66 45.99
C PHE A 118 72.82 -16.14 46.69
N ALA A 119 72.99 -15.36 47.76
CA ALA A 119 71.89 -14.85 48.57
C ALA A 119 71.99 -13.34 48.84
N VAL A 120 70.91 -12.62 48.58
CA VAL A 120 70.73 -11.20 48.94
C VAL A 120 70.02 -11.13 50.29
N GLN A 121 70.66 -10.52 51.29
CA GLN A 121 70.18 -10.46 52.68
C GLN A 121 69.22 -9.29 52.94
N GLY A 122 69.26 -8.26 52.10
CA GLY A 122 68.41 -7.07 52.17
C GLY A 122 67.77 -6.75 50.82
N ILE A 123 67.68 -5.45 50.50
CA ILE A 123 66.86 -4.96 49.38
C ILE A 123 67.39 -5.46 48.03
N SER A 124 66.50 -5.91 47.16
CA SER A 124 66.83 -6.21 45.77
C SER A 124 65.92 -5.49 44.76
N VAL A 125 66.53 -5.08 43.66
CA VAL A 125 65.86 -4.55 42.47
C VAL A 125 66.29 -5.40 41.29
N LEU A 126 65.40 -6.26 40.81
CA LEU A 126 65.72 -7.27 39.79
C LEU A 126 65.02 -6.92 38.49
N ASP A 127 65.74 -6.33 37.53
CA ASP A 127 65.25 -6.01 36.19
C ASP A 127 65.95 -6.88 35.11
N GLY A 128 66.70 -7.91 35.51
CA GLY A 128 67.47 -8.78 34.62
C GLY A 128 67.00 -10.23 34.61
N ILE A 129 67.76 -11.07 33.91
CA ILE A 129 67.54 -12.51 33.75
C ILE A 129 68.39 -13.26 34.77
N ILE A 130 67.75 -14.11 35.57
CA ILE A 130 68.42 -14.97 36.54
C ILE A 130 68.25 -16.42 36.11
N THR A 131 69.37 -17.11 35.94
CA THR A 131 69.39 -18.52 35.56
C THR A 131 70.12 -19.34 36.62
N ALA A 132 69.48 -20.37 37.15
CA ALA A 132 70.09 -21.36 38.03
C ALA A 132 70.01 -22.72 37.35
N SER A 133 71.15 -23.32 37.00
CA SER A 133 71.21 -24.59 36.26
C SER A 133 72.13 -25.59 36.94
N GLY A 134 71.58 -26.73 37.36
CA GLY A 134 72.32 -27.82 37.99
C GLY A 134 72.00 -28.00 39.47
N ALA A 135 72.19 -29.23 39.96
CA ALA A 135 71.93 -29.58 41.36
C ALA A 135 72.77 -28.71 42.32
N GLY A 136 72.07 -27.96 43.16
CA GLY A 136 72.66 -27.04 44.13
C GLY A 136 72.99 -25.64 43.58
N ALA A 137 72.58 -25.30 42.35
CA ALA A 137 72.56 -23.92 41.88
C ALA A 137 71.41 -23.18 42.58
N VAL A 138 71.68 -22.23 43.46
CA VAL A 138 70.65 -21.57 44.27
C VAL A 138 70.81 -20.05 44.25
N PHE A 139 69.80 -19.34 43.76
CA PHE A 139 69.69 -17.88 43.90
C PHE A 139 68.61 -17.53 44.92
N ARG A 140 68.93 -16.68 45.89
CA ARG A 140 68.00 -16.23 46.93
C ARG A 140 67.92 -14.72 47.03
N SER A 141 66.71 -14.21 47.01
CA SER A 141 66.35 -12.82 47.25
C SER A 141 64.99 -12.77 47.97
N ASP A 142 64.87 -13.59 49.00
CA ASP A 142 63.64 -13.85 49.77
C ASP A 142 63.75 -13.40 51.24
N ALA A 143 64.86 -12.79 51.63
CA ALA A 143 65.07 -12.28 52.99
C ALA A 143 64.28 -10.99 53.26
N THR A 144 64.09 -10.16 52.23
CA THR A 144 63.27 -8.95 52.25
C THR A 144 62.57 -8.78 50.91
N THR A 145 61.49 -8.00 50.88
CA THR A 145 60.71 -7.76 49.67
C THR A 145 61.53 -7.11 48.54
N ALA A 146 61.61 -7.82 47.42
CA ALA A 146 62.23 -7.44 46.17
C ALA A 146 61.31 -6.60 45.29
N THR A 147 61.90 -5.70 44.50
CA THR A 147 61.22 -5.02 43.40
C THR A 147 61.59 -5.67 42.08
N LEU A 148 60.61 -6.12 41.31
CA LEU A 148 60.83 -6.64 39.96
C LEU A 148 60.68 -5.51 38.93
N GLY A 149 61.71 -5.35 38.10
CA GLY A 149 61.65 -4.50 36.92
C GLY A 149 60.94 -5.19 35.76
N SER A 150 60.70 -4.43 34.69
CA SER A 150 59.96 -4.91 33.52
C SER A 150 60.64 -6.12 32.87
N ARG A 151 61.98 -6.19 32.92
CA ARG A 151 62.81 -7.23 32.29
C ARG A 151 63.21 -8.37 33.21
N ALA A 152 62.62 -8.48 34.40
CA ALA A 152 62.84 -9.63 35.28
C ALA A 152 62.45 -10.94 34.58
N ARG A 153 63.34 -11.95 34.66
CA ARG A 153 63.12 -13.31 34.16
C ARG A 153 63.78 -14.32 35.10
N PHE A 154 63.12 -15.46 35.32
CA PHE A 154 63.62 -16.53 36.19
C PHE A 154 63.61 -17.88 35.48
N SER A 155 64.77 -18.52 35.42
CA SER A 155 64.96 -19.81 34.75
C SER A 155 65.70 -20.79 35.64
N ALA A 156 64.98 -21.77 36.19
CA ALA A 156 65.53 -22.87 36.96
C ALA A 156 65.60 -24.14 36.09
N GLN A 157 66.78 -24.75 35.98
CA GLN A 157 67.00 -25.91 35.11
C GLN A 157 67.85 -26.97 35.82
N ASN A 158 67.67 -28.24 35.44
CA ASN A 158 68.51 -29.36 35.87
C ASN A 158 68.75 -29.45 37.40
N GLY A 159 67.75 -29.14 38.24
CA GLY A 159 67.87 -29.15 39.71
C GLY A 159 68.28 -27.82 40.35
N GLY A 160 68.27 -26.71 39.59
CA GLY A 160 68.54 -25.36 40.10
C GLY A 160 67.34 -24.75 40.85
N ARG A 161 67.58 -23.81 41.75
CA ARG A 161 66.56 -23.16 42.58
C ARG A 161 66.69 -21.64 42.57
N ILE A 162 65.58 -20.93 42.39
CA ILE A 162 65.49 -19.48 42.51
C ILE A 162 64.37 -19.17 43.50
N SER A 163 64.66 -18.40 44.56
CA SER A 163 63.68 -17.94 45.55
C SER A 163 63.70 -16.42 45.63
N VAL A 164 62.56 -15.76 45.38
CA VAL A 164 62.43 -14.29 45.38
C VAL A 164 61.12 -13.89 46.07
N ASP A 165 61.19 -13.06 47.10
CA ASP A 165 59.99 -12.47 47.71
C ASP A 165 59.62 -11.17 46.98
N ALA A 166 58.66 -11.19 46.06
CA ALA A 166 58.21 -9.99 45.35
C ALA A 166 56.69 -9.95 45.23
N PRO A 167 56.00 -8.85 45.61
CA PRO A 167 54.54 -8.77 45.67
C PRO A 167 53.88 -8.61 44.31
N SER A 168 54.61 -8.10 43.32
CA SER A 168 54.05 -7.81 42.00
C SER A 168 55.08 -7.88 40.88
N PHE A 169 54.65 -8.36 39.73
CA PHE A 169 55.35 -8.20 38.46
C PHE A 169 54.45 -7.43 37.50
N ALA A 170 54.97 -6.34 36.93
CA ALA A 170 54.28 -5.57 35.91
C ALA A 170 55.21 -5.39 34.70
N LEU A 171 54.69 -5.64 33.50
CA LEU A 171 55.36 -5.34 32.25
C LEU A 171 54.85 -4.00 31.67
N PRO A 172 55.47 -2.83 31.98
CA PRO A 172 55.03 -1.53 31.52
C PRO A 172 55.44 -1.17 30.08
N GLU A 173 56.28 -1.96 29.41
CA GLU A 173 56.83 -1.66 28.08
C GLU A 173 56.45 -2.72 27.02
N ASP A 174 56.34 -2.27 25.77
CA ASP A 174 56.15 -3.09 24.57
C ASP A 174 57.42 -3.91 24.27
N TRP A 175 57.41 -5.22 24.57
CA TRP A 175 58.60 -6.07 24.49
C TRP A 175 58.91 -6.57 23.07
N ARG A 176 57.87 -6.81 22.26
CA ARG A 176 57.98 -7.33 20.88
C ARG A 176 58.70 -8.68 20.72
N ALA A 177 58.61 -9.57 21.71
CA ALA A 177 59.12 -10.94 21.59
C ALA A 177 58.33 -11.92 22.46
N ASN A 178 58.34 -13.20 22.05
CA ASN A 178 57.88 -14.30 22.91
C ASN A 178 58.88 -14.50 24.04
N GLU A 179 58.39 -14.62 25.25
CA GLU A 179 59.23 -14.54 26.43
C GLU A 179 58.72 -15.43 27.54
N ILE A 180 59.63 -16.17 28.17
CA ILE A 180 59.28 -17.01 29.30
C ILE A 180 59.64 -16.26 30.58
N LEU A 181 58.64 -15.65 31.23
CA LEU A 181 58.80 -14.86 32.45
C LEU A 181 59.43 -15.68 33.57
N MET A 182 58.91 -16.90 33.75
CA MET A 182 59.30 -17.83 34.80
C MET A 182 59.24 -19.24 34.24
N VAL A 183 60.32 -20.00 34.40
CA VAL A 183 60.36 -21.42 34.04
C VAL A 183 61.14 -22.26 35.03
N ALA A 184 60.55 -23.40 35.37
CA ALA A 184 61.24 -24.50 36.03
C ALA A 184 61.20 -25.72 35.10
N ASN A 185 62.36 -26.20 34.67
CA ASN A 185 62.48 -27.32 33.74
C ASN A 185 63.37 -28.42 34.31
N GLY A 186 62.83 -29.63 34.45
CA GLY A 186 63.52 -30.80 34.96
C GLY A 186 63.26 -31.06 36.45
N PRO A 187 63.51 -32.29 36.94
CA PRO A 187 63.36 -32.64 38.35
C PRO A 187 64.17 -31.73 39.26
N ASP A 188 63.61 -31.43 40.44
CA ASP A 188 64.19 -30.55 41.47
C ASP A 188 64.48 -29.11 41.03
N SER A 189 64.16 -28.72 39.79
CA SER A 189 64.23 -27.34 39.34
C SER A 189 63.10 -26.54 39.97
N VAL A 190 63.40 -25.43 40.64
CA VAL A 190 62.40 -24.67 41.42
C VAL A 190 62.52 -23.17 41.17
N VAL A 191 61.40 -22.51 40.87
CA VAL A 191 61.23 -21.05 40.91
C VAL A 191 60.17 -20.73 41.96
N GLU A 192 60.53 -20.02 43.03
CA GLU A 192 59.67 -19.72 44.17
C GLU A 192 59.45 -18.21 44.32
N LEU A 193 58.22 -17.76 44.12
CA LEU A 193 57.77 -16.40 44.44
C LEU A 193 56.42 -16.45 45.18
N PRO A 194 56.34 -17.09 46.37
CA PRO A 194 55.09 -17.27 47.11
C PRO A 194 54.49 -15.94 47.60
N GLY A 195 55.29 -14.86 47.69
CA GLY A 195 54.82 -13.52 48.04
C GLY A 195 54.14 -12.75 46.89
N MET A 196 54.17 -13.27 45.65
CA MET A 196 53.60 -12.62 44.48
C MET A 196 52.08 -12.57 44.56
N VAL A 197 51.48 -11.38 44.60
CA VAL A 197 50.02 -11.19 44.69
C VAL A 197 49.41 -10.87 43.32
N SER A 198 50.14 -10.15 42.46
CA SER A 198 49.67 -9.71 41.14
C SER A 198 50.70 -9.87 40.03
N LEU A 199 50.28 -10.36 38.87
CA LEU A 199 51.11 -10.44 37.65
C LEU A 199 50.37 -9.75 36.49
N THR A 200 50.97 -8.72 35.90
CA THR A 200 50.34 -7.91 34.85
C THR A 200 51.23 -7.74 33.63
N THR A 201 50.68 -7.90 32.42
CA THR A 201 51.37 -7.60 31.15
C THR A 201 50.61 -6.56 30.32
N ARG A 202 51.30 -5.62 29.64
CA ARG A 202 50.68 -4.45 28.98
C ARG A 202 50.41 -4.63 27.48
N GLY A 203 50.98 -5.65 26.83
CA GLY A 203 50.88 -5.87 25.39
C GLY A 203 51.78 -4.97 24.56
N GLY A 204 52.11 -5.42 23.35
CA GLY A 204 53.00 -4.77 22.40
C GLY A 204 52.36 -4.39 21.07
N ASN A 205 53.05 -3.58 20.26
CA ASN A 205 52.61 -3.17 18.92
C ASN A 205 53.30 -4.00 17.84
N GLY A 206 52.54 -4.72 17.01
CA GLY A 206 53.09 -5.52 15.90
C GLY A 206 52.42 -6.88 15.74
N THR A 207 53.23 -7.96 15.70
CA THR A 207 52.75 -9.35 15.69
C THR A 207 52.33 -9.82 17.10
N SER A 208 51.58 -10.91 17.21
CA SER A 208 51.23 -11.53 18.50
C SER A 208 52.45 -12.14 19.20
N TYR A 209 52.65 -11.82 20.48
CA TYR A 209 53.69 -12.38 21.34
C TYR A 209 53.11 -13.05 22.60
N ASN A 210 53.82 -14.04 23.12
CA ASN A 210 53.41 -14.81 24.29
C ASN A 210 54.41 -14.64 25.45
N TYR A 211 53.91 -14.14 26.57
CA TYR A 211 54.60 -14.06 27.85
C TYR A 211 54.17 -15.25 28.71
N SER A 212 55.08 -16.19 29.01
CA SER A 212 54.68 -17.45 29.66
C SER A 212 55.28 -17.66 31.05
N VAL A 213 54.49 -18.32 31.90
CA VAL A 213 54.92 -18.94 33.15
C VAL A 213 54.74 -20.44 32.99
N SER A 214 55.81 -21.21 33.14
CA SER A 214 55.82 -22.62 32.75
C SER A 214 56.53 -23.52 33.76
N ALA A 215 55.85 -24.59 34.19
CA ALA A 215 56.46 -25.68 34.95
C ALA A 215 56.47 -26.94 34.09
N VAL A 216 57.67 -27.42 33.72
CA VAL A 216 57.82 -28.48 32.70
C VAL A 216 58.78 -29.58 33.16
N ASN A 217 58.55 -30.81 32.69
CA ASN A 217 59.44 -31.96 32.90
C ASN A 217 59.80 -32.24 34.38
N GLY A 218 58.84 -32.11 35.30
CA GLY A 218 59.05 -32.30 36.74
C GLY A 218 59.55 -31.07 37.52
N GLY A 219 59.71 -29.92 36.87
CA GLY A 219 60.06 -28.66 37.54
C GLY A 219 58.89 -28.05 38.32
N ARG A 220 59.18 -27.23 39.34
CA ARG A 220 58.20 -26.54 40.18
C ARG A 220 58.29 -25.02 40.04
N VAL A 221 57.18 -24.37 39.73
CA VAL A 221 57.01 -22.92 39.84
C VAL A 221 55.97 -22.66 40.92
N ASP A 222 56.35 -21.94 41.97
CA ASP A 222 55.51 -21.61 43.11
C ASP A 222 55.11 -20.14 43.07
N LEU A 223 53.85 -19.90 42.73
CA LEU A 223 53.17 -18.63 42.78
C LEU A 223 51.92 -18.75 43.66
N SER A 224 52.04 -19.52 44.76
CA SER A 224 50.91 -19.85 45.65
C SER A 224 50.21 -18.63 46.26
N GLY A 225 50.87 -17.48 46.36
CA GLY A 225 50.26 -16.21 46.78
C GLY A 225 49.56 -15.41 45.67
N LEU A 226 49.66 -15.83 44.40
CA LEU A 226 49.14 -15.07 43.27
C LEU A 226 47.62 -15.08 43.31
N THR A 227 47.02 -13.92 43.52
CA THR A 227 45.55 -13.76 43.58
C THR A 227 44.94 -13.29 42.28
N ALA A 228 45.71 -12.55 41.46
CA ALA A 228 45.22 -11.98 40.21
C ALA A 228 46.30 -11.99 39.11
N ALA A 229 45.90 -12.44 37.91
CA ALA A 229 46.71 -12.33 36.70
C ALA A 229 45.97 -11.50 35.64
N VAL A 230 46.67 -10.52 35.06
CA VAL A 230 46.12 -9.58 34.09
C VAL A 230 46.95 -9.64 32.82
N GLY A 231 46.35 -10.15 31.76
CA GLY A 231 46.99 -10.24 30.45
C GLY A 231 47.05 -8.90 29.71
N PRO A 232 47.61 -8.90 28.50
CA PRO A 232 47.68 -7.71 27.64
C PRO A 232 46.33 -7.08 27.32
N ARG A 233 46.29 -5.73 27.28
CA ARG A 233 45.11 -4.96 26.86
C ARG A 233 44.87 -5.08 25.36
N THR A 234 43.60 -5.24 24.97
CA THR A 234 43.14 -5.36 23.58
C THR A 234 42.83 -4.02 22.92
N ASP A 235 42.62 -2.96 23.69
CA ASP A 235 42.14 -1.65 23.21
C ASP A 235 43.24 -0.68 22.80
N ALA A 236 44.50 -1.01 23.09
CA ALA A 236 45.65 -0.12 22.91
C ALA A 236 46.55 -0.48 21.72
N TYR A 237 46.49 -1.72 21.22
CA TYR A 237 47.45 -2.24 20.23
C TYR A 237 46.76 -3.19 19.24
N ASN A 238 47.09 -3.09 17.94
CA ASN A 238 46.51 -3.91 16.86
C ASN A 238 46.98 -5.40 16.89
N ALA A 239 47.47 -5.90 18.02
CA ALA A 239 48.18 -7.18 18.15
C ALA A 239 47.65 -8.01 19.33
N ASP A 240 47.65 -9.33 19.14
CA ASP A 240 47.06 -10.34 20.02
C ASP A 240 48.08 -10.92 21.01
N ASP A 241 48.70 -10.10 21.87
CA ASP A 241 49.64 -10.62 22.87
C ASP A 241 48.96 -11.48 23.95
N TRP A 242 49.72 -12.39 24.57
CA TRP A 242 49.22 -13.37 25.53
C TRP A 242 50.03 -13.39 26.82
N LEU A 243 49.35 -13.54 27.95
CA LEU A 243 49.95 -14.07 29.19
C LEU A 243 49.52 -15.53 29.33
N THR A 244 50.45 -16.49 29.18
CA THR A 244 50.12 -17.92 29.24
C THR A 244 50.67 -18.59 30.48
N PHE A 245 49.82 -19.31 31.20
CA PHE A 245 50.24 -20.27 32.23
C PHE A 245 50.16 -21.68 31.65
N SER A 246 51.24 -22.44 31.73
CA SER A 246 51.30 -23.81 31.23
C SER A 246 52.02 -24.75 32.19
N VAL A 247 51.53 -25.99 32.25
CA VAL A 247 52.10 -27.07 33.04
C VAL A 247 52.16 -28.34 32.19
N SER A 248 53.31 -29.02 32.16
CA SER A 248 53.50 -30.22 31.33
C SER A 248 54.59 -31.16 31.87
N GLY A 249 54.58 -32.42 31.40
CA GLY A 249 55.66 -33.39 31.68
C GLY A 249 55.86 -33.72 33.16
N GLY A 250 54.81 -33.68 33.98
CA GLY A 250 54.87 -33.89 35.42
C GLY A 250 55.32 -32.66 36.22
N GLY A 251 55.38 -31.48 35.60
CA GLY A 251 55.69 -30.22 36.28
C GLY A 251 54.61 -29.82 37.30
N GLN A 252 54.96 -28.91 38.21
CA GLN A 252 54.08 -28.36 39.24
C GLN A 252 54.04 -26.83 39.15
N LEU A 253 52.92 -26.27 38.71
CA LEU A 253 52.67 -24.83 38.74
C LEU A 253 51.63 -24.55 39.82
N ASP A 254 52.09 -24.03 40.96
CA ASP A 254 51.23 -23.72 42.12
C ASP A 254 50.65 -22.31 41.97
N LEU A 255 49.33 -22.27 41.79
CA LEU A 255 48.50 -21.05 41.73
C LEU A 255 47.32 -21.17 42.71
N GLY A 256 47.55 -21.81 43.87
CA GLY A 256 46.48 -22.19 44.79
C GLY A 256 45.59 -21.05 45.30
N SER A 257 46.08 -19.80 45.28
CA SER A 257 45.30 -18.61 45.67
C SER A 257 44.75 -17.78 44.50
N LEU A 258 44.93 -18.24 43.25
CA LEU A 258 44.53 -17.47 42.07
C LEU A 258 43.01 -17.40 41.98
N ALA A 259 42.46 -16.24 42.32
CA ALA A 259 41.02 -16.01 42.37
C ALA A 259 40.48 -15.40 41.07
N ARG A 260 41.30 -14.65 40.33
CA ARG A 260 40.88 -13.95 39.11
C ARG A 260 41.93 -13.97 38.01
N ILE A 261 41.49 -14.19 36.78
CA ILE A 261 42.24 -13.80 35.59
C ILE A 261 41.45 -12.80 34.76
N SER A 262 42.15 -11.89 34.07
CA SER A 262 41.49 -10.88 33.22
C SER A 262 42.28 -10.59 31.94
N LEU A 263 41.60 -10.05 30.92
CA LEU A 263 42.18 -9.73 29.61
C LEU A 263 42.77 -10.99 28.95
N ARG A 264 43.74 -10.86 28.05
CA ARG A 264 44.32 -11.98 27.29
C ARG A 264 45.24 -12.90 28.12
N THR A 265 44.74 -13.36 29.26
CA THR A 265 45.34 -14.42 30.07
C THR A 265 44.81 -15.77 29.62
N ARG A 266 45.74 -16.69 29.32
CA ARG A 266 45.45 -18.03 28.84
C ARG A 266 45.95 -19.07 29.85
N LEU A 267 45.07 -19.98 30.23
CA LEU A 267 45.37 -21.17 31.02
C LEU A 267 45.42 -22.35 30.05
N ALA A 268 46.62 -22.89 29.83
CA ALA A 268 46.88 -23.92 28.82
C ALA A 268 47.59 -25.14 29.43
N PRO A 269 46.91 -25.93 30.27
CA PRO A 269 47.48 -27.16 30.81
C PRO A 269 47.70 -28.23 29.73
N GLN A 270 48.81 -28.95 29.82
CA GLN A 270 49.14 -30.12 28.97
C GLN A 270 49.18 -31.43 29.78
N GLN A 271 48.67 -31.38 31.00
CA GLN A 271 48.49 -32.47 31.95
C GLN A 271 47.35 -32.06 32.89
N ASP A 272 46.80 -33.01 33.64
CA ASP A 272 45.73 -32.70 34.60
C ASP A 272 46.15 -31.59 35.56
N TRP A 273 45.25 -30.63 35.75
CA TRP A 273 45.53 -29.44 36.55
C TRP A 273 44.27 -28.97 37.27
N ALA A 274 44.46 -28.42 38.46
CA ALA A 274 43.37 -27.89 39.27
C ALA A 274 43.73 -26.48 39.76
N LEU A 275 42.76 -25.57 39.69
CA LEU A 275 42.85 -24.23 40.27
C LEU A 275 41.74 -24.06 41.31
N PRO A 276 42.01 -24.42 42.57
CA PRO A 276 40.96 -24.58 43.58
C PRO A 276 40.35 -23.26 44.07
N ALA A 277 40.91 -22.11 43.69
CA ALA A 277 40.44 -20.79 44.13
C ALA A 277 39.91 -19.91 42.99
N LEU A 278 40.04 -20.33 41.71
CA LEU A 278 39.70 -19.48 40.57
C LEU A 278 38.19 -19.30 40.50
N ALA A 279 37.72 -18.08 40.77
CA ALA A 279 36.29 -17.75 40.87
C ALA A 279 35.79 -16.91 39.69
N ASP A 280 36.64 -16.03 39.13
CA ASP A 280 36.28 -15.11 38.05
C ASP A 280 37.27 -15.18 36.87
N VAL A 281 36.75 -15.24 35.64
CA VAL A 281 37.50 -15.13 34.39
C VAL A 281 36.89 -14.00 33.54
N GLU A 282 37.65 -12.95 33.25
CA GLU A 282 37.20 -11.84 32.40
C GLU A 282 38.05 -11.73 31.13
N MET A 283 37.49 -11.85 29.93
CA MET A 283 38.22 -11.84 28.66
C MET A 283 39.32 -12.93 28.55
N GLY A 284 39.27 -13.95 29.43
CA GLY A 284 40.29 -14.98 29.56
C GLY A 284 40.07 -16.19 28.65
N PHE A 285 41.08 -17.05 28.59
CA PHE A 285 41.11 -18.19 27.66
C PHE A 285 41.45 -19.48 28.40
N LEU A 286 40.55 -20.46 28.34
CA LEU A 286 40.73 -21.80 28.91
C LEU A 286 40.95 -22.78 27.74
N THR A 287 42.19 -23.26 27.59
CA THR A 287 42.60 -24.08 26.44
C THR A 287 43.42 -25.29 26.90
N PRO A 288 42.82 -26.27 27.60
CA PRO A 288 43.50 -27.53 27.90
C PRO A 288 43.94 -28.25 26.62
N SER A 289 44.94 -29.13 26.74
CA SER A 289 45.36 -30.01 25.63
C SER A 289 44.44 -31.24 25.52
N THR A 290 44.52 -31.96 24.41
CA THR A 290 43.82 -33.25 24.20
C THR A 290 44.02 -34.20 25.38
N GLY A 291 42.95 -34.82 25.85
CA GLY A 291 42.99 -35.80 26.95
C GLY A 291 43.23 -35.23 28.36
N VAL A 292 43.26 -33.91 28.54
CA VAL A 292 43.54 -33.26 29.83
C VAL A 292 42.27 -32.98 30.61
N THR A 293 42.27 -33.30 31.91
CA THR A 293 41.26 -32.84 32.87
C THR A 293 41.67 -31.52 33.53
N PHE A 294 40.80 -30.52 33.47
CA PHE A 294 41.00 -29.22 34.09
C PHE A 294 39.91 -28.93 35.13
N ASP A 295 40.29 -28.89 36.40
CA ASP A 295 39.37 -28.73 37.53
C ASP A 295 39.33 -27.28 38.04
N LEU A 296 38.17 -26.64 37.93
CA LEU A 296 37.88 -25.28 38.37
C LEU A 296 36.69 -25.27 39.36
N PRO A 297 36.82 -25.89 40.55
CA PRO A 297 35.69 -26.15 41.46
C PRO A 297 35.03 -24.90 42.04
N GLU A 298 35.71 -23.75 42.02
CA GLU A 298 35.21 -22.48 42.56
C GLU A 298 34.83 -21.46 41.48
N LEU A 299 34.96 -21.79 40.18
CA LEU A 299 34.64 -20.88 39.09
C LEU A 299 33.15 -20.56 39.11
N GLN A 300 32.81 -19.28 39.21
CA GLN A 300 31.43 -18.78 39.28
C GLN A 300 31.04 -18.01 38.02
N ASN A 301 31.96 -17.20 37.48
CA ASN A 301 31.66 -16.32 36.35
C ASN A 301 32.78 -16.39 35.30
N MET A 302 32.36 -16.45 34.04
CA MET A 302 33.22 -16.13 32.92
C MET A 302 32.53 -15.14 31.99
N ALA A 303 33.16 -13.98 31.80
CA ALA A 303 32.62 -12.87 31.02
C ALA A 303 33.62 -12.45 29.95
N ALA A 304 33.25 -12.52 28.68
CA ALA A 304 34.11 -12.39 27.52
C ALA A 304 35.26 -13.42 27.49
N GLY A 305 35.69 -13.81 26.28
CA GLY A 305 36.80 -14.75 26.09
C GLY A 305 36.36 -16.09 25.52
N GLN A 306 37.17 -17.13 25.77
CA GLN A 306 37.00 -18.41 25.07
C GLN A 306 37.34 -19.63 25.93
N ILE A 307 36.54 -20.68 25.76
CA ILE A 307 36.79 -22.03 26.24
C ILE A 307 36.90 -22.93 25.01
N THR A 308 38.05 -23.59 24.84
CA THR A 308 38.27 -24.56 23.76
C THR A 308 38.66 -25.89 24.37
N LEU A 309 37.76 -26.87 24.27
CA LEU A 309 37.98 -28.23 24.74
C LEU A 309 38.31 -29.11 23.52
N PRO A 310 39.59 -29.45 23.28
CA PRO A 310 39.97 -30.42 22.25
C PRO A 310 39.53 -31.85 22.61
N GLU A 311 39.74 -32.78 21.69
CA GLU A 311 39.34 -34.18 21.83
C GLU A 311 39.72 -34.78 23.20
N ASP A 312 38.79 -35.53 23.78
CA ASP A 312 38.94 -36.25 25.06
C ASP A 312 39.34 -35.39 26.28
N SER A 313 39.26 -34.05 26.18
CA SER A 313 39.54 -33.16 27.32
C SER A 313 38.31 -32.93 28.19
N ILE A 314 38.51 -32.70 29.49
CA ILE A 314 37.44 -32.50 30.47
C ILE A 314 37.64 -31.16 31.17
N LEU A 315 36.59 -30.34 31.29
CA LEU A 315 36.57 -29.14 32.12
C LEU A 315 35.47 -29.24 33.17
N ASN A 316 35.86 -29.28 34.44
CA ASN A 316 34.95 -29.36 35.58
C ASN A 316 34.80 -27.98 36.24
N ALA A 317 33.61 -27.38 36.13
CA ALA A 317 33.28 -26.08 36.72
C ALA A 317 31.90 -26.12 37.42
N PRO A 318 31.73 -26.93 38.48
CA PRO A 318 30.42 -27.25 39.07
C PRO A 318 29.69 -26.05 39.70
N LYS A 319 30.38 -24.93 40.00
CA LYS A 319 29.79 -23.70 40.55
C LYS A 319 29.59 -22.59 39.53
N LEU A 320 29.91 -22.85 38.26
CA LEU A 320 29.82 -21.84 37.21
C LEU A 320 28.35 -21.51 36.99
N ALA A 321 27.98 -20.25 37.25
CA ALA A 321 26.61 -19.77 37.16
C ALA A 321 26.37 -18.98 35.87
N ALA A 322 27.40 -18.34 35.30
CA ALA A 322 27.28 -17.49 34.12
C ALA A 322 28.45 -17.62 33.12
N LEU A 323 28.09 -17.77 31.84
CA LEU A 323 28.92 -17.60 30.66
C LEU A 323 28.37 -16.44 29.82
N GLN A 324 28.96 -15.26 29.94
CA GLN A 324 28.48 -14.06 29.24
C GLN A 324 29.45 -13.66 28.14
N HIS A 325 29.00 -13.51 26.90
CA HIS A 325 29.89 -13.07 25.80
C HIS A 325 31.07 -14.04 25.52
N VAL A 326 30.89 -15.34 25.80
CA VAL A 326 31.95 -16.37 25.71
C VAL A 326 31.79 -17.22 24.46
N THR A 327 32.91 -17.56 23.82
CA THR A 327 32.93 -18.64 22.82
C THR A 327 33.30 -19.96 23.49
N LEU A 328 32.42 -20.96 23.44
CA LEU A 328 32.66 -22.31 23.92
C LEU A 328 32.65 -23.28 22.73
N THR A 329 33.71 -24.06 22.60
CA THR A 329 33.78 -25.16 21.63
C THR A 329 34.10 -26.47 22.35
N VAL A 330 33.23 -27.45 22.17
CA VAL A 330 33.36 -28.81 22.72
C VAL A 330 33.60 -29.77 21.55
N ALA A 331 34.83 -30.26 21.41
CA ALA A 331 35.22 -31.20 20.35
C ALA A 331 34.67 -32.62 20.61
N PRO A 332 34.76 -33.55 19.65
CA PRO A 332 34.39 -34.95 19.85
C PRO A 332 35.09 -35.58 21.07
N GLY A 333 34.34 -36.27 21.93
CA GLY A 333 34.86 -36.90 23.15
C GLY A 333 35.20 -35.94 24.30
N ALA A 334 35.15 -34.63 24.08
CA ALA A 334 35.39 -33.64 25.13
C ALA A 334 34.17 -33.45 26.03
N GLU A 335 34.38 -33.12 27.31
CA GLU A 335 33.31 -32.97 28.30
C GLU A 335 33.40 -31.60 29.02
N PHE A 336 32.29 -30.87 29.06
CA PHE A 336 32.13 -29.64 29.83
C PHE A 336 31.07 -29.83 30.93
N HIS A 337 31.48 -29.77 32.20
CA HIS A 337 30.59 -29.97 33.34
C HIS A 337 30.37 -28.67 34.12
N ALA A 338 29.19 -28.07 33.97
CA ALA A 338 28.78 -26.84 34.63
C ALA A 338 27.32 -26.92 35.11
N GLY A 339 27.04 -27.86 36.02
CA GLY A 339 25.68 -28.18 36.48
C GLY A 339 24.91 -27.07 37.21
N GLN A 340 25.52 -25.90 37.47
CA GLN A 340 24.85 -24.71 38.02
C GLN A 340 24.68 -23.58 37.00
N LEU A 341 25.09 -23.78 35.74
CA LEU A 341 25.07 -22.74 34.72
C LEU A 341 23.62 -22.39 34.37
N SER A 342 23.24 -21.13 34.62
CA SER A 342 21.89 -20.62 34.35
C SER A 342 21.84 -19.49 33.32
N ASP A 343 22.97 -18.81 33.09
CA ASP A 343 23.09 -17.68 32.16
C ASP A 343 24.16 -17.96 31.10
N VAL A 344 23.74 -17.97 29.83
CA VAL A 344 24.62 -18.15 28.66
C VAL A 344 24.49 -16.99 27.68
N SER A 345 24.04 -15.82 28.15
CA SER A 345 23.74 -14.67 27.31
C SER A 345 24.92 -14.20 26.48
N ASP A 346 24.63 -13.79 25.24
CA ASP A 346 25.58 -13.29 24.26
C ASP A 346 26.74 -14.24 23.90
N SER A 347 26.66 -15.50 24.33
CA SER A 347 27.69 -16.50 24.10
C SER A 347 27.46 -17.25 22.78
N SER A 348 28.52 -17.86 22.27
CA SER A 348 28.52 -18.76 21.11
C SER A 348 28.99 -20.13 21.54
N ILE A 349 28.08 -21.11 21.55
CA ILE A 349 28.33 -22.47 22.01
C ILE A 349 28.24 -23.42 20.82
N THR A 350 29.34 -24.13 20.55
CA THR A 350 29.40 -25.19 19.55
C THR A 350 29.72 -26.52 20.22
N VAL A 351 28.85 -27.51 20.03
CA VAL A 351 29.06 -28.89 20.48
C VAL A 351 29.18 -29.79 19.25
N GLU A 352 30.39 -30.29 19.00
CA GLU A 352 30.67 -31.22 17.91
C GLU A 352 30.15 -32.62 18.21
N ALA A 353 29.99 -33.44 17.17
CA ALA A 353 29.48 -34.80 17.31
C ALA A 353 30.32 -35.63 18.30
N GLY A 354 29.66 -36.20 19.31
CA GLY A 354 30.30 -36.97 20.37
C GLY A 354 30.86 -36.14 21.54
N GLY A 355 30.74 -34.81 21.53
CA GLY A 355 31.02 -33.97 22.70
C GLY A 355 29.91 -34.05 23.76
N VAL A 356 30.26 -33.81 25.02
CA VAL A 356 29.34 -33.81 26.17
C VAL A 356 29.24 -32.40 26.76
N LEU A 357 28.02 -31.89 26.86
CA LEU A 357 27.71 -30.59 27.45
C LEU A 357 26.72 -30.78 28.60
N GLU A 358 27.19 -30.69 29.85
CA GLU A 358 26.37 -30.79 31.05
C GLU A 358 26.17 -29.41 31.68
N LEU A 359 24.96 -28.87 31.61
CA LEU A 359 24.59 -27.56 32.13
C LEU A 359 23.52 -27.66 33.23
N GLY A 360 23.34 -26.57 33.99
CA GLY A 360 22.21 -26.41 34.89
C GLY A 360 20.90 -26.06 34.16
N SER A 361 19.91 -25.55 34.91
CA SER A 361 18.67 -25.01 34.34
C SER A 361 18.92 -23.62 33.76
N VAL A 362 19.19 -23.56 32.45
CA VAL A 362 19.48 -22.30 31.74
C VAL A 362 18.23 -21.44 31.62
N SER A 363 18.21 -20.29 32.29
CA SER A 363 17.08 -19.35 32.33
C SER A 363 17.31 -18.04 31.57
N VAL A 364 18.55 -17.76 31.14
CA VAL A 364 18.90 -16.56 30.37
C VAL A 364 19.64 -16.97 29.11
N VAL A 365 19.04 -16.70 27.95
CA VAL A 365 19.53 -17.10 26.61
C VAL A 365 19.64 -15.94 25.64
N ASP A 366 19.47 -14.69 26.10
CA ASP A 366 19.48 -13.52 25.23
C ASP A 366 20.76 -13.46 24.39
N ARG A 367 20.61 -13.23 23.09
CA ARG A 367 21.70 -13.21 22.10
C ARG A 367 22.54 -14.49 22.00
N LEU A 368 22.14 -15.60 22.63
CA LEU A 368 22.82 -16.88 22.50
C LEU A 368 22.88 -17.33 21.04
N SER A 369 24.02 -17.90 20.65
CA SER A 369 24.18 -18.69 19.43
C SER A 369 24.56 -20.10 19.82
N LEU A 370 23.72 -21.08 19.48
CA LEU A 370 23.92 -22.48 19.82
C LEU A 370 23.93 -23.34 18.56
N VAL A 371 25.04 -24.03 18.33
CA VAL A 371 25.21 -25.01 17.26
C VAL A 371 25.49 -26.37 17.87
N ALA A 372 24.65 -27.35 17.56
CA ALA A 372 24.69 -28.66 18.17
C ALA A 372 24.69 -29.79 17.16
N ARG A 373 25.64 -30.71 17.37
CA ARG A 373 25.85 -31.92 16.57
C ARG A 373 25.88 -33.19 17.43
N ALA A 374 25.55 -33.10 18.71
CA ALA A 374 25.58 -34.19 19.70
C ALA A 374 24.35 -34.19 20.64
N THR A 375 24.16 -35.30 21.37
CA THR A 375 23.04 -35.51 22.30
C THR A 375 23.53 -35.94 23.69
N PRO A 376 22.75 -35.68 24.76
CA PRO A 376 21.61 -34.75 24.81
C PRO A 376 22.11 -33.29 24.85
N LEU A 377 21.39 -32.37 24.21
CA LEU A 377 21.74 -30.94 24.21
C LEU A 377 20.72 -30.14 25.03
N LEU A 378 21.22 -29.09 25.69
CA LEU A 378 20.55 -27.98 26.39
C LEU A 378 19.05 -28.16 26.66
N THR A 379 18.70 -28.29 27.94
CA THR A 379 17.34 -28.04 28.43
C THR A 379 17.28 -26.62 28.96
N SER A 380 16.62 -25.72 28.22
CA SER A 380 16.36 -24.34 28.66
C SER A 380 15.05 -24.25 29.43
N VAL A 381 15.03 -23.43 30.49
CA VAL A 381 13.84 -22.96 31.22
C VAL A 381 13.56 -21.47 30.96
N ALA A 382 14.26 -20.86 30.00
CA ALA A 382 14.06 -19.47 29.62
C ALA A 382 12.74 -19.28 28.87
N THR A 383 11.99 -18.25 29.24
CA THR A 383 10.70 -17.91 28.62
C THR A 383 10.80 -16.91 27.47
N SER A 384 11.94 -16.23 27.31
CA SER A 384 12.16 -15.25 26.25
C SER A 384 13.57 -15.32 25.66
N TYR A 385 13.68 -14.96 24.39
CA TYR A 385 14.95 -14.71 23.70
C TYR A 385 14.91 -13.32 23.09
N GLU A 386 15.82 -12.45 23.51
CA GLU A 386 15.95 -11.11 22.94
C GLU A 386 17.30 -10.93 22.24
N MET A 387 17.26 -10.31 21.05
CA MET A 387 18.45 -9.85 20.34
C MET A 387 18.30 -8.41 19.86
N ASP A 388 19.07 -7.51 20.49
CA ASP A 388 19.22 -6.10 20.10
C ASP A 388 20.07 -5.94 18.81
N ASP A 389 20.50 -4.71 18.48
CA ASP A 389 21.28 -4.36 17.28
C ASP A 389 22.49 -5.30 17.06
N TRP A 390 22.38 -6.21 16.08
CA TRP A 390 23.43 -7.15 15.71
C TRP A 390 23.80 -7.06 14.22
N ARG A 391 25.04 -6.65 13.94
CA ARG A 391 25.51 -6.25 12.60
C ARG A 391 26.29 -7.36 11.88
N GLY A 392 25.64 -8.50 11.69
CA GLY A 392 26.21 -9.66 11.01
C GLY A 392 25.26 -10.85 10.99
N HIS A 393 25.56 -11.86 10.18
CA HIS A 393 24.83 -13.13 10.26
C HIS A 393 25.10 -13.82 11.61
N ARG A 394 24.06 -14.34 12.24
CA ARG A 394 24.17 -15.06 13.52
C ARG A 394 23.11 -16.14 13.60
N THR A 395 23.54 -17.40 13.55
CA THR A 395 22.68 -18.54 13.87
C THR A 395 22.26 -18.44 15.33
N LEU A 396 20.95 -18.35 15.58
CA LEU A 396 20.43 -18.35 16.95
C LEU A 396 20.52 -19.79 17.48
N PHE A 397 19.93 -20.71 16.71
CA PHE A 397 19.84 -22.13 17.05
C PHE A 397 20.04 -23.00 15.82
N GLU A 398 20.94 -23.98 15.91
CA GLU A 398 21.12 -25.03 14.89
C GLU A 398 21.29 -26.38 15.57
N ALA A 399 20.41 -27.32 15.21
CA ALA A 399 20.55 -28.73 15.53
C ALA A 399 20.76 -29.49 14.22
N ASP A 400 21.84 -30.29 14.16
CA ASP A 400 22.25 -31.00 12.96
C ASP A 400 22.67 -32.44 13.30
N GLY A 401 21.96 -33.41 12.73
CA GLY A 401 22.27 -34.83 12.83
C GLY A 401 21.17 -35.66 13.50
N ALA A 402 21.07 -36.93 13.11
CA ALA A 402 20.04 -37.83 13.60
C ALA A 402 20.09 -38.01 15.12
N GLY A 403 18.96 -37.77 15.78
CA GLY A 403 18.82 -37.86 17.23
C GLY A 403 19.24 -36.60 17.97
N VAL A 404 19.94 -35.66 17.33
CA VAL A 404 20.32 -34.36 17.91
C VAL A 404 19.07 -33.55 18.19
N GLY A 405 18.84 -33.24 19.46
CA GLY A 405 17.65 -32.52 19.92
C GLY A 405 18.05 -31.29 20.72
N MET A 406 17.56 -30.10 20.34
CA MET A 406 17.61 -28.90 21.19
C MET A 406 16.27 -28.72 21.87
N VAL A 407 16.25 -28.55 23.20
CA VAL A 407 15.02 -28.45 23.99
C VAL A 407 14.86 -27.06 24.62
N ALA A 408 13.99 -26.25 24.04
CA ALA A 408 13.60 -24.93 24.54
C ALA A 408 12.05 -24.79 24.58
N HIS A 409 11.36 -25.86 24.98
CA HIS A 409 9.89 -25.92 25.08
C HIS A 409 9.23 -24.92 26.05
N THR A 410 10.02 -24.22 26.87
CA THR A 410 9.54 -23.17 27.79
C THR A 410 9.63 -21.77 27.18
N LEU A 411 10.27 -21.62 26.03
CA LEU A 411 10.45 -20.34 25.36
C LEU A 411 9.11 -19.88 24.79
N GLU A 412 8.55 -18.78 25.30
CA GLU A 412 7.25 -18.22 24.90
C GLU A 412 7.42 -17.12 23.83
N THR A 413 8.50 -16.34 23.90
CA THR A 413 8.77 -15.25 22.95
C THR A 413 10.17 -15.33 22.34
N LEU A 414 10.27 -14.98 21.05
CA LEU A 414 11.54 -14.82 20.35
C LEU A 414 11.54 -13.52 19.54
N THR A 415 12.38 -12.57 19.95
CA THR A 415 12.45 -11.23 19.36
C THR A 415 13.84 -10.94 18.82
N VAL A 416 13.89 -10.50 17.58
CA VAL A 416 15.12 -10.01 16.93
C VAL A 416 14.90 -8.60 16.43
N THR A 417 15.72 -7.64 16.85
CA THR A 417 15.60 -6.23 16.45
C THR A 417 16.24 -5.94 15.08
N GLY A 418 17.21 -6.75 14.66
CA GLY A 418 17.99 -6.53 13.43
C GLY A 418 19.20 -5.65 13.66
N GLY A 419 20.10 -5.58 12.68
CA GLY A 419 21.33 -4.79 12.72
C GLY A 419 21.23 -3.47 11.96
N TRP A 420 22.10 -2.50 12.25
CA TRP A 420 22.27 -1.31 11.40
C TRP A 420 23.13 -1.58 10.14
N SER A 421 22.74 -1.00 9.00
CA SER A 421 23.41 -1.06 7.70
C SER A 421 23.81 -2.48 7.18
N GLY A 422 22.84 -3.29 6.73
CA GLY A 422 23.06 -4.63 6.15
C GLY A 422 21.77 -5.36 5.72
N GLY A 423 21.92 -6.60 5.28
CA GLY A 423 20.84 -7.56 4.99
C GLY A 423 21.15 -8.87 5.70
N TRP A 424 21.05 -8.84 7.02
CA TRP A 424 21.49 -9.92 7.91
C TRP A 424 20.45 -11.00 8.05
N ASN A 425 20.91 -12.21 8.38
CA ASN A 425 20.07 -13.37 8.53
C ASN A 425 20.32 -14.01 9.89
N TYR A 426 19.23 -14.32 10.58
CA TYR A 426 19.24 -14.88 11.93
C TYR A 426 18.51 -16.23 11.91
N PRO A 427 19.21 -17.32 11.59
CA PRO A 427 18.54 -18.58 11.36
C PRO A 427 18.27 -19.40 12.63
N VAL A 428 17.14 -20.09 12.61
CA VAL A 428 16.80 -21.27 13.41
C VAL A 428 16.76 -22.46 12.45
N ILE A 429 17.54 -23.51 12.73
CA ILE A 429 17.79 -24.61 11.81
C ILE A 429 17.59 -25.95 12.51
N ALA A 430 16.75 -26.80 11.92
CA ALA A 430 16.74 -28.24 12.17
C ALA A 430 17.16 -28.96 10.87
N ALA A 431 18.21 -29.80 10.94
CA ALA A 431 18.76 -30.47 9.76
C ALA A 431 19.10 -31.94 9.99
N HIS A 432 19.07 -32.73 8.91
CA HIS A 432 19.58 -34.10 8.85
C HIS A 432 19.05 -35.05 9.94
N GLY A 433 17.75 -34.98 10.27
CA GLY A 433 17.15 -35.84 11.31
C GLY A 433 17.16 -35.25 12.73
N ALA A 434 17.60 -34.00 12.89
CA ALA A 434 17.58 -33.30 14.17
C ALA A 434 16.18 -32.78 14.55
N HIS A 435 15.98 -32.51 15.84
CA HIS A 435 14.76 -31.95 16.40
C HIS A 435 15.06 -30.64 17.14
N VAL A 436 14.33 -29.58 16.81
CA VAL A 436 14.33 -28.33 17.57
C VAL A 436 12.95 -28.17 18.22
N ASP A 437 12.90 -28.32 19.54
CA ASP A 437 11.68 -28.18 20.33
C ASP A 437 11.48 -26.73 20.77
N LEU A 438 10.57 -26.03 20.09
CA LEU A 438 10.06 -24.71 20.46
C LEU A 438 8.55 -24.79 20.71
N SER A 439 8.06 -25.92 21.24
CA SER A 439 6.63 -26.20 21.43
C SER A 439 5.90 -25.22 22.37
N GLY A 440 6.62 -24.43 23.16
CA GLY A 440 6.07 -23.34 23.99
C GLY A 440 6.03 -21.97 23.32
N LEU A 441 6.61 -21.80 22.13
CA LEU A 441 6.80 -20.50 21.49
C LEU A 441 5.47 -19.97 20.98
N GLU A 442 4.95 -18.91 21.61
CA GLU A 442 3.65 -18.30 21.27
C GLU A 442 3.80 -17.12 20.31
N GLU A 443 4.89 -16.36 20.40
CA GLU A 443 5.12 -15.15 19.60
C GLU A 443 6.53 -15.06 19.04
N VAL A 444 6.62 -14.73 17.75
CA VAL A 444 7.89 -14.44 17.07
C VAL A 444 7.85 -13.06 16.45
N THR A 445 8.84 -12.24 16.82
CA THR A 445 9.01 -10.88 16.28
C THR A 445 10.35 -10.76 15.54
N GLY A 446 10.29 -10.56 14.23
CA GLY A 446 11.47 -10.34 13.40
C GLY A 446 12.04 -8.92 13.47
N PRO A 447 13.11 -8.63 12.70
CA PRO A 447 13.79 -7.33 12.65
C PRO A 447 12.88 -6.13 12.43
N ARG A 448 13.23 -4.99 13.05
CA ARG A 448 12.58 -3.69 12.81
C ARG A 448 12.99 -3.13 11.46
N THR A 449 12.06 -2.38 10.87
CA THR A 449 12.23 -1.78 9.55
C THR A 449 11.99 -0.27 9.56
N ASP A 450 11.41 0.26 10.64
CA ASP A 450 11.21 1.70 10.85
C ASP A 450 12.50 2.47 11.22
N THR A 451 13.46 1.75 11.81
CA THR A 451 14.68 2.34 12.39
C THR A 451 15.94 2.00 11.58
N TYR A 452 15.88 0.94 10.78
CA TYR A 452 17.00 0.39 10.03
C TYR A 452 16.60 0.28 8.55
N SER A 453 17.36 0.91 7.65
CA SER A 453 17.10 0.90 6.19
C SER A 453 17.46 -0.44 5.53
N ASN A 454 17.11 -1.56 6.16
CA ASN A 454 17.77 -2.86 5.99
C ASN A 454 16.81 -4.01 5.68
N ASP A 455 17.32 -5.02 4.97
CA ASP A 455 16.57 -6.21 4.55
C ASP A 455 16.89 -7.43 5.45
N ASP A 456 16.86 -7.22 6.76
CA ASP A 456 17.18 -8.28 7.73
C ASP A 456 16.01 -9.27 7.89
N TRP A 457 16.33 -10.53 8.16
CA TRP A 457 15.34 -11.61 8.34
C TRP A 457 15.66 -12.51 9.53
N LEU A 458 14.64 -12.77 10.34
CA LEU A 458 14.60 -13.96 11.19
C LEU A 458 14.08 -15.13 10.34
N THR A 459 14.87 -16.20 10.23
CA THR A 459 14.57 -17.29 9.29
C THR A 459 14.47 -18.63 9.98
N PHE A 460 13.39 -19.35 9.71
CA PHE A 460 13.24 -20.77 10.07
C PHE A 460 13.54 -21.63 8.85
N TYR A 461 14.62 -22.41 8.92
CA TYR A 461 14.99 -23.39 7.90
C TYR A 461 14.57 -24.79 8.36
N LEU A 462 13.75 -25.46 7.54
CA LEU A 462 13.43 -26.87 7.72
C LEU A 462 14.18 -27.65 6.63
N ARG A 463 15.30 -28.26 6.97
CA ARG A 463 16.12 -29.05 6.04
C ARG A 463 15.77 -30.53 6.14
N THR A 464 16.08 -31.29 5.08
CA THR A 464 15.71 -32.69 4.88
C THR A 464 15.77 -33.52 6.18
N GLY A 465 14.61 -34.03 6.61
CA GLY A 465 14.43 -34.87 7.79
C GLY A 465 14.53 -34.17 9.16
N GLY A 466 14.82 -32.87 9.20
CA GLY A 466 14.80 -32.06 10.43
C GLY A 466 13.37 -31.70 10.85
N THR A 467 13.13 -31.62 12.16
CA THR A 467 11.81 -31.28 12.73
C THR A 467 11.91 -30.05 13.62
N LEU A 468 10.97 -29.13 13.43
CA LEU A 468 10.84 -27.91 14.22
C LEU A 468 9.43 -27.89 14.83
N ASP A 469 9.33 -28.03 16.15
CA ASP A 469 8.04 -27.96 16.84
C ASP A 469 7.70 -26.50 17.16
N LEU A 470 6.66 -25.96 16.50
CA LEU A 470 6.10 -24.62 16.72
C LEU A 470 4.62 -24.72 17.08
N SER A 471 4.21 -25.79 17.76
CA SER A 471 2.81 -26.12 18.00
C SER A 471 2.02 -25.06 18.80
N ALA A 472 2.69 -24.20 19.57
CA ALA A 472 2.07 -23.09 20.29
C ALA A 472 2.12 -21.74 19.56
N LEU A 473 2.75 -21.62 18.39
CA LEU A 473 2.96 -20.34 17.72
C LEU A 473 1.62 -19.72 17.29
N ARG A 474 1.25 -18.59 17.90
CA ARG A 474 0.00 -17.86 17.64
C ARG A 474 0.19 -16.62 16.79
N ARG A 475 1.30 -15.90 17.01
CA ARG A 475 1.55 -14.59 16.38
C ARG A 475 2.92 -14.53 15.72
N ILE A 476 2.94 -14.08 14.47
CA ILE A 476 4.15 -13.69 13.75
C ILE A 476 4.09 -12.18 13.54
N SER A 477 5.19 -11.48 13.81
CA SER A 477 5.28 -10.04 13.62
C SER A 477 6.58 -9.62 12.94
N ARG A 478 6.51 -8.60 12.07
CA ARG A 478 7.63 -8.03 11.31
C ARG A 478 8.28 -9.03 10.35
N LYS A 479 9.60 -8.97 10.16
CA LYS A 479 10.30 -9.73 9.11
C LYS A 479 10.74 -11.12 9.54
N VAL A 480 9.77 -12.03 9.54
CA VAL A 480 9.97 -13.45 9.82
C VAL A 480 9.74 -14.25 8.55
N ARG A 481 10.59 -15.23 8.23
CA ARG A 481 10.36 -16.09 7.08
C ARG A 481 10.55 -17.57 7.38
N PHE A 482 9.75 -18.39 6.71
CA PHE A 482 9.79 -19.84 6.77
C PHE A 482 10.22 -20.39 5.41
N LEU A 483 11.31 -21.15 5.41
CA LEU A 483 11.94 -21.72 4.22
C LEU A 483 12.09 -23.25 4.38
N PRO A 484 10.98 -24.02 4.23
CA PRO A 484 11.06 -25.47 4.16
C PRO A 484 11.72 -25.94 2.86
N GLU A 485 12.53 -27.00 2.94
CA GLU A 485 13.00 -27.73 1.75
C GLU A 485 11.83 -28.45 1.06
N ALA A 486 11.99 -28.75 -0.24
CA ALA A 486 10.93 -29.35 -1.05
C ALA A 486 10.40 -30.67 -0.43
N GLY A 487 9.08 -30.72 -0.20
CA GLY A 487 8.39 -31.87 0.37
C GLY A 487 8.35 -31.94 1.90
N GLU A 488 9.01 -31.01 2.60
CA GLU A 488 8.98 -30.96 4.08
C GLU A 488 7.74 -30.17 4.56
N PRO A 489 6.81 -30.79 5.32
CA PRO A 489 5.60 -30.11 5.78
C PRO A 489 5.90 -29.08 6.88
N LEU A 490 5.13 -27.99 6.88
CA LEU A 490 5.16 -26.95 7.91
C LEU A 490 3.78 -26.88 8.60
N HIS A 491 3.72 -27.36 9.84
CA HIS A 491 2.48 -27.34 10.63
C HIS A 491 2.53 -26.23 11.67
N LEU A 492 1.60 -25.28 11.59
CA LEU A 492 1.43 -24.17 12.53
C LEU A 492 0.00 -24.19 13.10
N PRO A 493 -0.34 -25.19 13.93
CA PRO A 493 -1.73 -25.49 14.33
C PRO A 493 -2.37 -24.41 15.20
N ALA A 494 -1.56 -23.61 15.91
CA ALA A 494 -2.03 -22.53 16.77
C ALA A 494 -1.96 -21.14 16.13
N LEU A 495 -1.48 -21.01 14.89
CA LEU A 495 -1.23 -19.70 14.27
C LEU A 495 -2.55 -18.98 14.02
N GLU A 496 -2.71 -17.79 14.58
CA GLU A 496 -3.92 -16.96 14.49
C GLU A 496 -3.70 -15.70 13.64
N GLU A 497 -2.51 -15.10 13.73
CA GLU A 497 -2.18 -13.81 13.11
C GLU A 497 -0.76 -13.77 12.54
N VAL A 498 -0.66 -13.26 11.31
CA VAL A 498 0.60 -12.89 10.66
C VAL A 498 0.55 -11.40 10.36
N ASP A 499 1.46 -10.64 10.96
CA ASP A 499 1.62 -9.20 10.77
C ASP A 499 3.06 -8.89 10.32
N GLY A 500 3.34 -9.05 9.04
CA GLY A 500 4.70 -9.20 8.51
C GLY A 500 5.14 -10.66 8.50
N GLY A 501 5.67 -11.13 7.37
CA GLY A 501 6.02 -12.54 7.19
C GLY A 501 6.34 -12.91 5.73
N LEU A 502 7.12 -13.96 5.51
CA LEU A 502 7.31 -14.57 4.20
C LEU A 502 7.22 -16.09 4.32
N PHE A 503 6.31 -16.69 3.55
CA PHE A 503 6.20 -18.14 3.40
C PHE A 503 6.55 -18.51 1.96
N THR A 504 7.70 -19.17 1.76
CA THR A 504 8.08 -19.74 0.45
C THR A 504 7.90 -21.25 0.52
N LEU A 505 6.80 -21.74 -0.02
CA LEU A 505 6.46 -23.16 -0.04
C LEU A 505 7.04 -23.78 -1.31
N LEU A 506 8.18 -24.46 -1.19
CA LEU A 506 8.81 -25.18 -2.29
C LEU A 506 7.99 -26.40 -2.72
N SER A 507 8.33 -26.96 -3.87
CA SER A 507 7.56 -28.03 -4.47
C SER A 507 7.20 -29.19 -3.52
N GLY A 508 5.92 -29.55 -3.48
CA GLY A 508 5.37 -30.63 -2.64
C GLY A 508 5.19 -30.31 -1.15
N THR A 509 5.46 -29.08 -0.72
CA THR A 509 5.31 -28.64 0.68
C THR A 509 3.85 -28.40 1.05
N VAL A 510 3.45 -28.73 2.28
CA VAL A 510 2.14 -28.36 2.85
C VAL A 510 2.33 -27.41 4.02
N LEU A 511 1.68 -26.24 3.97
CA LEU A 511 1.53 -25.31 5.09
C LEU A 511 0.13 -25.46 5.69
N ASP A 512 0.04 -26.03 6.90
CA ASP A 512 -1.22 -26.18 7.63
C ASP A 512 -1.38 -25.10 8.71
N THR A 513 -2.40 -24.25 8.54
CA THR A 513 -2.71 -23.10 9.41
C THR A 513 -4.20 -23.07 9.78
N PRO A 514 -4.73 -24.08 10.51
CA PRO A 514 -6.17 -24.28 10.73
C PRO A 514 -6.86 -23.18 11.54
N LEU A 515 -6.11 -22.33 12.25
CA LEU A 515 -6.63 -21.24 13.09
C LEU A 515 -6.29 -19.84 12.57
N LEU A 516 -5.59 -19.72 11.43
CA LEU A 516 -5.13 -18.43 10.92
C LEU A 516 -6.32 -17.60 10.47
N ARG A 517 -6.49 -16.42 11.07
CA ARG A 517 -7.62 -15.51 10.80
C ARG A 517 -7.22 -14.33 9.92
N THR A 518 -6.02 -13.81 10.12
CA THR A 518 -5.56 -12.57 9.48
C THR A 518 -4.13 -12.71 8.97
N PHE A 519 -3.91 -12.18 7.78
CA PHE A 519 -2.61 -12.22 7.11
C PHE A 519 -2.32 -10.83 6.52
N ARG A 520 -1.57 -10.01 7.26
CA ARG A 520 -1.48 -8.55 7.07
C ARG A 520 -0.04 -8.06 6.92
N GLY A 521 0.23 -7.18 5.96
CA GLY A 521 1.55 -6.59 5.71
C GLY A 521 1.63 -5.07 5.84
N ASP A 522 0.90 -4.50 6.80
CA ASP A 522 0.65 -3.07 6.91
C ASP A 522 1.90 -2.15 6.88
N THR A 523 3.05 -2.64 7.35
CA THR A 523 4.28 -1.84 7.45
C THR A 523 5.45 -2.41 6.66
N TYR A 524 5.52 -3.73 6.46
CA TYR A 524 6.74 -4.42 6.02
C TYR A 524 6.55 -5.36 4.82
N GLY A 525 5.33 -5.44 4.30
CA GLY A 525 4.94 -6.42 3.28
C GLY A 525 4.83 -7.83 3.87
N VAL A 526 3.87 -8.60 3.38
CA VAL A 526 3.83 -10.05 3.60
C VAL A 526 3.82 -10.74 2.25
N TRP A 527 4.51 -11.86 2.14
CA TRP A 527 4.58 -12.64 0.91
C TRP A 527 4.22 -14.10 1.13
N VAL A 528 3.41 -14.65 0.23
CA VAL A 528 3.21 -16.09 0.10
C VAL A 528 3.57 -16.48 -1.32
N GLU A 529 4.52 -17.40 -1.44
CA GLU A 529 4.92 -18.01 -2.69
C GLU A 529 4.63 -19.50 -2.59
N VAL A 530 3.72 -20.00 -3.43
CA VAL A 530 3.31 -21.41 -3.47
C VAL A 530 3.81 -22.03 -4.76
N ASP A 531 4.87 -22.83 -4.67
CA ASP A 531 5.54 -23.48 -5.81
C ASP A 531 4.78 -24.74 -6.28
N PHE A 532 5.35 -25.48 -7.24
CA PHE A 532 4.74 -26.63 -7.90
C PHE A 532 4.29 -27.72 -6.92
N ALA A 533 2.99 -28.03 -6.90
CA ALA A 533 2.37 -29.01 -6.00
C ALA A 533 2.47 -28.69 -4.51
N ALA A 534 2.80 -27.44 -4.15
CA ALA A 534 2.70 -26.97 -2.77
C ALA A 534 1.26 -26.56 -2.42
N GLU A 535 0.89 -26.69 -1.14
CA GLU A 535 -0.45 -26.39 -0.65
C GLU A 535 -0.41 -25.54 0.62
N MET A 536 -1.25 -24.49 0.69
CA MET A 536 -1.55 -23.75 1.92
C MET A 536 -3.00 -24.02 2.35
N ASN A 537 -3.17 -24.62 3.52
CA ASN A 537 -4.46 -24.89 4.16
C ASN A 537 -4.75 -23.85 5.24
N ALA A 538 -5.67 -22.94 4.96
CA ALA A 538 -6.07 -21.85 5.85
C ALA A 538 -7.61 -21.76 5.95
N PRO A 539 -8.28 -22.79 6.50
CA PRO A 539 -9.74 -22.95 6.44
C PRO A 539 -10.55 -21.82 7.09
N VAL A 540 -9.98 -21.07 8.03
CA VAL A 540 -10.66 -19.98 8.76
C VAL A 540 -10.07 -18.60 8.48
N LEU A 541 -9.19 -18.48 7.48
CA LEU A 541 -8.60 -17.22 7.07
C LEU A 541 -9.71 -16.28 6.61
N GLY A 542 -9.87 -15.13 7.27
CA GLY A 542 -10.89 -14.15 6.94
C GLY A 542 -10.42 -13.12 5.92
N GLU A 543 -9.14 -12.73 5.98
CA GLU A 543 -8.61 -11.68 5.12
C GLU A 543 -7.11 -11.79 4.85
N ILE A 544 -6.73 -11.36 3.64
CA ILE A 544 -5.35 -11.05 3.25
C ILE A 544 -5.27 -9.54 2.98
N VAL A 545 -4.33 -8.84 3.61
CA VAL A 545 -4.20 -7.38 3.51
C VAL A 545 -2.75 -6.98 3.26
N SER A 546 -2.51 -6.08 2.29
CA SER A 546 -1.18 -5.53 2.01
C SER A 546 -0.11 -6.62 1.76
N ALA A 547 -0.47 -7.64 0.98
CA ALA A 547 0.39 -8.79 0.71
C ALA A 547 0.78 -8.92 -0.78
N GLY A 548 1.85 -9.66 -1.06
CA GLY A 548 2.14 -10.24 -2.36
C GLY A 548 1.86 -11.75 -2.33
N VAL A 549 0.97 -12.23 -3.18
CA VAL A 549 0.62 -13.65 -3.27
C VAL A 549 0.96 -14.14 -4.68
N THR A 550 1.84 -15.12 -4.77
CA THR A 550 2.20 -15.80 -6.02
C THR A 550 1.88 -17.28 -5.90
N ILE A 551 1.08 -17.79 -6.84
CA ILE A 551 0.75 -19.21 -6.93
C ILE A 551 1.29 -19.73 -8.27
N HIS A 552 2.33 -20.55 -8.21
CA HIS A 552 2.96 -21.18 -9.38
C HIS A 552 2.12 -22.37 -9.89
N PRO A 553 2.43 -22.93 -11.08
CA PRO A 553 1.70 -24.05 -11.66
C PRO A 553 1.60 -25.23 -10.70
N GLY A 554 0.39 -25.73 -10.44
CA GLY A 554 0.15 -26.85 -9.52
C GLY A 554 0.15 -26.48 -8.03
N GLY A 555 0.50 -25.25 -7.67
CA GLY A 555 0.34 -24.73 -6.32
C GLY A 555 -1.12 -24.44 -5.97
N ARG A 556 -1.48 -24.52 -4.68
CA ARG A 556 -2.86 -24.30 -4.23
C ARG A 556 -2.96 -23.55 -2.90
N ILE A 557 -3.89 -22.60 -2.81
CA ILE A 557 -4.34 -22.01 -1.54
C ILE A 557 -5.81 -22.35 -1.30
N LEU A 558 -6.09 -22.88 -0.09
CA LEU A 558 -7.42 -23.24 0.40
C LEU A 558 -7.85 -22.31 1.54
N ALA A 559 -8.73 -21.35 1.22
CA ALA A 559 -9.23 -20.34 2.16
C ALA A 559 -10.77 -20.15 2.06
N PRO A 560 -11.57 -21.20 2.35
CA PRO A 560 -13.03 -21.21 2.15
C PRO A 560 -13.81 -20.14 2.91
N GLU A 561 -13.28 -19.63 4.01
CA GLU A 561 -13.92 -18.61 4.84
C GLU A 561 -13.42 -17.17 4.56
N MET A 562 -12.50 -16.99 3.61
CA MET A 562 -11.92 -15.69 3.32
C MET A 562 -12.95 -14.79 2.65
N THR A 563 -13.13 -13.58 3.19
CA THR A 563 -14.07 -12.59 2.67
C THR A 563 -13.39 -11.42 1.99
N ASN A 564 -12.13 -11.14 2.33
CA ASN A 564 -11.45 -9.91 1.88
C ASN A 564 -10.05 -10.20 1.34
N ILE A 565 -9.71 -9.62 0.19
CA ILE A 565 -8.34 -9.51 -0.33
C ILE A 565 -8.08 -8.03 -0.60
N LEU A 566 -7.35 -7.36 0.29
CA LEU A 566 -7.24 -5.90 0.29
C LEU A 566 -5.80 -5.46 0.05
N ASN A 567 -5.60 -4.40 -0.73
CA ASN A 567 -4.26 -3.84 -1.01
C ASN A 567 -3.21 -4.90 -1.44
N THR A 568 -3.64 -5.98 -2.08
CA THR A 568 -2.82 -7.17 -2.29
C THR A 568 -2.53 -7.37 -3.77
N SER A 569 -1.29 -7.67 -4.14
CA SER A 569 -0.96 -8.13 -5.49
C SER A 569 -1.09 -9.64 -5.54
N LEU A 570 -2.01 -10.15 -6.36
CA LEU A 570 -2.26 -11.57 -6.53
C LEU A 570 -1.89 -12.00 -7.95
N THR A 571 -0.89 -12.87 -8.05
CA THR A 571 -0.42 -13.48 -9.30
C THR A 571 -0.69 -14.97 -9.23
N ILE A 572 -1.49 -15.49 -10.16
CA ILE A 572 -1.74 -16.92 -10.30
C ILE A 572 -1.20 -17.32 -11.67
N GLU A 573 -0.17 -18.15 -11.68
CA GLU A 573 0.40 -18.66 -12.92
C GLU A 573 -0.46 -19.82 -13.45
N ALA A 574 -0.36 -20.11 -14.76
CA ALA A 574 -1.13 -21.16 -15.41
C ALA A 574 -1.03 -22.51 -14.66
N GLY A 575 -2.16 -23.06 -14.22
CA GLY A 575 -2.26 -24.29 -13.42
C GLY A 575 -2.22 -24.08 -11.90
N GLY A 576 -1.99 -22.86 -11.41
CA GLY A 576 -2.14 -22.47 -10.01
C GLY A 576 -3.61 -22.36 -9.60
N ARG A 577 -3.90 -22.52 -8.30
CA ARG A 577 -5.29 -22.60 -7.78
C ARG A 577 -5.51 -21.77 -6.52
N LEU A 578 -6.51 -20.88 -6.53
CA LEU A 578 -7.00 -20.19 -5.33
C LEU A 578 -8.48 -20.52 -5.10
N GLN A 579 -8.82 -21.09 -3.94
CA GLN A 579 -10.19 -21.39 -3.55
C GLN A 579 -10.61 -20.53 -2.35
N ALA A 580 -11.31 -19.44 -2.63
CA ALA A 580 -11.81 -18.46 -1.67
C ALA A 580 -13.25 -18.00 -2.02
N PRO A 581 -14.23 -18.92 -2.05
CA PRO A 581 -15.59 -18.69 -2.56
C PRO A 581 -16.42 -17.65 -1.78
N LYS A 582 -15.94 -17.14 -0.64
CA LYS A 582 -16.61 -16.11 0.15
C LYS A 582 -16.02 -14.72 -0.02
N VAL A 583 -15.00 -14.55 -0.86
CA VAL A 583 -14.40 -13.24 -1.11
C VAL A 583 -15.42 -12.34 -1.77
N ARG A 584 -15.63 -11.16 -1.18
CA ARG A 584 -16.57 -10.12 -1.65
C ARG A 584 -15.91 -8.77 -1.82
N ASP A 585 -14.76 -8.53 -1.19
CA ASP A 585 -14.04 -7.27 -1.25
C ASP A 585 -12.62 -7.47 -1.80
N LEU A 586 -12.32 -6.80 -2.91
CA LEU A 586 -11.02 -6.78 -3.58
C LEU A 586 -10.34 -5.40 -3.53
N SER A 587 -10.74 -4.52 -2.61
CA SER A 587 -10.37 -3.11 -2.64
C SER A 587 -8.85 -2.87 -2.60
N GLY A 588 -8.36 -2.07 -3.55
CA GLY A 588 -6.94 -1.73 -3.69
C GLY A 588 -6.03 -2.85 -4.14
N SER A 589 -6.59 -4.01 -4.48
CA SER A 589 -5.81 -5.17 -4.92
C SER A 589 -5.53 -5.11 -6.42
N ALA A 590 -4.54 -5.90 -6.87
CA ALA A 590 -4.19 -6.06 -8.27
C ALA A 590 -4.19 -7.56 -8.60
N LEU A 591 -4.91 -7.94 -9.66
CA LEU A 591 -5.11 -9.32 -10.07
C LEU A 591 -4.97 -9.45 -11.59
N VAL A 592 -4.14 -10.39 -12.02
CA VAL A 592 -3.99 -10.77 -13.43
C VAL A 592 -4.40 -12.23 -13.57
N LEU A 593 -5.37 -12.47 -14.45
CA LEU A 593 -5.89 -13.79 -14.75
C LEU A 593 -5.34 -14.30 -16.08
N ASP A 594 -4.31 -15.14 -16.03
CA ASP A 594 -3.70 -15.72 -17.23
C ASP A 594 -4.40 -17.05 -17.62
N PRO A 595 -4.33 -17.49 -18.90
CA PRO A 595 -4.96 -18.74 -19.32
C PRO A 595 -4.48 -19.97 -18.52
N GLY A 596 -5.42 -20.78 -18.02
CA GLY A 596 -5.16 -22.10 -17.43
C GLY A 596 -5.02 -22.14 -15.90
N GLU A 597 -5.17 -21.02 -15.21
CA GLU A 597 -5.35 -20.97 -13.74
C GLU A 597 -6.76 -21.40 -13.28
N GLU A 598 -6.91 -21.76 -12.00
CA GLU A 598 -8.22 -21.99 -11.36
C GLU A 598 -8.43 -21.00 -10.21
N LEU A 599 -9.21 -19.95 -10.47
CA LEU A 599 -9.62 -18.96 -9.47
C LEU A 599 -11.10 -19.15 -9.10
N LEU A 600 -11.37 -19.39 -7.82
CA LEU A 600 -12.73 -19.42 -7.27
C LEU A 600 -12.88 -18.34 -6.20
N LEU A 601 -13.58 -17.26 -6.52
CA LEU A 601 -13.98 -16.19 -5.62
C LEU A 601 -15.51 -16.17 -5.44
N GLY A 602 -16.00 -15.36 -4.50
CA GLY A 602 -17.43 -15.10 -4.34
C GLY A 602 -17.94 -13.98 -5.24
N ASP A 603 -19.17 -13.53 -4.97
CA ASP A 603 -19.78 -12.37 -5.63
C ASP A 603 -19.08 -11.09 -5.16
N ILE A 604 -18.31 -10.44 -6.02
CA ILE A 604 -17.52 -9.26 -5.64
C ILE A 604 -18.44 -8.06 -5.49
N GLU A 605 -18.68 -7.64 -4.25
CA GLU A 605 -19.54 -6.52 -3.85
C GLU A 605 -18.78 -5.19 -3.75
N VAL A 606 -17.45 -5.23 -3.52
CA VAL A 606 -16.59 -4.04 -3.40
C VAL A 606 -15.32 -4.19 -4.23
N CYS A 607 -15.07 -3.23 -5.12
CA CYS A 607 -13.93 -3.23 -6.04
C CYS A 607 -13.18 -1.89 -6.11
N ASP A 608 -13.32 -1.03 -5.10
CA ASP A 608 -12.70 0.28 -5.10
C ASP A 608 -11.18 0.19 -5.23
N ARG A 609 -10.60 0.96 -6.16
CA ARG A 609 -9.16 0.96 -6.46
C ARG A 609 -8.59 -0.38 -6.94
N LEU A 610 -9.43 -1.36 -7.29
CA LEU A 610 -9.02 -2.63 -7.89
C LEU A 610 -8.34 -2.40 -9.24
N GLN A 611 -7.37 -3.26 -9.56
CA GLN A 611 -6.88 -3.52 -10.92
C GLN A 611 -7.11 -4.98 -11.25
N PHE A 612 -7.83 -5.25 -12.34
CA PHE A 612 -8.23 -6.59 -12.73
C PHE A 612 -8.01 -6.77 -14.24
N ILE A 613 -7.08 -7.65 -14.60
CA ILE A 613 -6.75 -7.95 -16.00
C ILE A 613 -7.17 -9.39 -16.29
N ALA A 614 -8.17 -9.56 -17.14
CA ALA A 614 -8.65 -10.87 -17.60
C ALA A 614 -8.05 -11.23 -18.95
N LYS A 615 -7.41 -12.41 -19.03
CA LYS A 615 -6.93 -13.02 -20.29
C LYS A 615 -7.41 -14.46 -20.47
N THR A 616 -8.30 -14.95 -19.61
CA THR A 616 -8.82 -16.33 -19.60
C THR A 616 -10.32 -16.38 -19.89
N THR A 617 -10.82 -17.52 -20.40
CA THR A 617 -12.23 -17.70 -20.82
C THR A 617 -12.94 -18.81 -20.04
N PRO A 618 -14.25 -18.65 -19.72
CA PRO A 618 -15.01 -17.39 -19.78
C PRO A 618 -14.45 -16.37 -18.77
N GLY A 619 -14.66 -15.08 -19.01
CA GLY A 619 -14.17 -14.05 -18.08
C GLY A 619 -15.01 -13.95 -16.80
N PHE A 620 -14.80 -12.89 -16.02
CA PHE A 620 -15.21 -12.79 -14.61
C PHE A 620 -16.42 -11.87 -14.43
N ALA A 621 -17.27 -12.13 -13.42
CA ALA A 621 -18.47 -11.34 -13.11
C ALA A 621 -18.37 -10.62 -11.76
N PHE A 622 -18.91 -9.39 -11.69
CA PHE A 622 -18.93 -8.57 -10.50
C PHE A 622 -20.38 -8.21 -10.11
N THR A 623 -20.61 -7.99 -8.81
CA THR A 623 -21.89 -7.51 -8.26
C THR A 623 -21.78 -6.12 -7.61
N ALA A 624 -20.61 -5.48 -7.70
CA ALA A 624 -20.35 -4.18 -7.13
C ALA A 624 -21.14 -3.09 -7.86
N ALA A 625 -21.74 -2.16 -7.11
CA ALA A 625 -22.51 -1.04 -7.67
C ALA A 625 -21.66 0.17 -8.06
N SER A 626 -20.43 0.28 -7.56
CA SER A 626 -19.57 1.43 -7.81
C SER A 626 -18.08 1.07 -7.84
N TYR A 627 -17.31 1.87 -8.57
CA TYR A 627 -15.85 1.90 -8.52
C TYR A 627 -15.35 3.33 -8.26
N THR A 628 -14.51 3.52 -7.26
CA THR A 628 -13.93 4.82 -6.92
C THR A 628 -12.40 4.77 -6.75
N THR A 629 -11.71 5.78 -7.27
CA THR A 629 -10.27 6.02 -7.01
C THR A 629 -10.06 6.94 -5.81
N PRO A 630 -8.92 6.86 -5.09
CA PRO A 630 -8.62 7.86 -4.06
C PRO A 630 -8.30 9.22 -4.71
N GLU A 631 -8.41 10.29 -3.92
CA GLU A 631 -7.91 11.62 -4.31
C GLU A 631 -6.38 11.59 -4.49
N ASP A 632 -5.88 12.36 -5.46
CA ASP A 632 -4.44 12.52 -5.73
C ASP A 632 -3.71 11.18 -5.98
N TRP A 633 -4.31 10.30 -6.79
CA TRP A 633 -3.69 9.02 -7.12
C TRP A 633 -2.61 9.16 -8.21
N ARG A 634 -1.37 9.44 -7.78
CA ARG A 634 -0.26 9.86 -8.66
C ARG A 634 0.39 8.78 -9.54
N ALA A 635 -0.38 7.97 -10.26
CA ALA A 635 0.15 7.17 -11.37
C ALA A 635 -0.95 6.60 -12.29
N HIS A 636 -0.56 6.16 -13.49
CA HIS A 636 -1.46 5.52 -14.45
C HIS A 636 -2.01 4.19 -13.94
N ARG A 637 -3.25 3.87 -14.30
CA ARG A 637 -3.98 2.70 -13.80
C ARG A 637 -4.79 2.02 -14.89
N THR A 638 -4.97 0.72 -14.73
CA THR A 638 -5.91 -0.07 -15.52
C THR A 638 -6.85 -0.80 -14.56
N PRO A 639 -8.01 -0.21 -14.21
CA PRO A 639 -8.94 -0.84 -13.28
C PRO A 639 -9.47 -2.18 -13.78
N PHE A 640 -9.88 -2.21 -15.04
CA PHE A 640 -10.46 -3.38 -15.68
C PHE A 640 -9.91 -3.53 -17.09
N GLU A 641 -9.54 -4.74 -17.44
CA GLU A 641 -9.10 -5.07 -18.79
C GLU A 641 -9.59 -6.45 -19.21
N ALA A 642 -10.24 -6.52 -20.37
CA ALA A 642 -10.52 -7.76 -21.08
C ALA A 642 -9.60 -7.85 -22.31
N ASP A 643 -8.70 -8.83 -22.32
CA ASP A 643 -7.71 -9.02 -23.39
C ASP A 643 -7.78 -10.46 -23.95
N GLY A 644 -8.38 -10.60 -25.13
CA GLY A 644 -8.42 -11.86 -25.88
C GLY A 644 -9.83 -12.30 -26.28
N VAL A 645 -9.90 -13.06 -27.39
CA VAL A 645 -11.15 -13.56 -27.95
C VAL A 645 -11.89 -14.46 -26.96
N GLY A 646 -13.15 -14.13 -26.67
CA GLY A 646 -14.01 -14.88 -25.76
C GLY A 646 -13.83 -14.53 -24.28
N VAL A 647 -12.89 -13.62 -23.96
CA VAL A 647 -12.76 -13.05 -22.62
C VAL A 647 -13.86 -12.02 -22.43
N HIS A 648 -14.68 -12.18 -21.39
CA HIS A 648 -15.81 -11.31 -21.12
C HIS A 648 -15.83 -10.88 -19.65
N LEU A 649 -15.71 -9.57 -19.37
CA LEU A 649 -15.93 -9.03 -18.03
C LEU A 649 -17.37 -8.55 -17.88
N ALA A 650 -18.13 -9.24 -17.03
CA ALA A 650 -19.50 -8.87 -16.70
C ALA A 650 -19.50 -7.87 -15.54
N LEU A 651 -19.52 -6.58 -15.87
CA LEU A 651 -19.56 -5.44 -14.95
C LEU A 651 -20.92 -4.71 -14.99
N GLY A 652 -21.97 -5.33 -15.55
CA GLY A 652 -23.30 -4.74 -15.70
C GLY A 652 -24.02 -4.38 -14.40
N SER A 653 -23.45 -4.69 -13.23
CA SER A 653 -23.92 -4.23 -11.92
C SER A 653 -23.36 -2.86 -11.51
N LEU A 654 -22.28 -2.37 -12.14
CA LEU A 654 -21.70 -1.07 -11.82
C LEU A 654 -22.61 0.04 -12.32
N GLU A 655 -23.16 0.82 -11.40
CA GLU A 655 -23.97 2.00 -11.69
C GLU A 655 -23.11 3.27 -11.86
N THR A 656 -21.97 3.33 -11.15
CA THR A 656 -21.08 4.50 -11.14
C THR A 656 -19.61 4.15 -11.20
N ILE A 657 -18.84 4.90 -11.99
CA ILE A 657 -17.37 4.86 -12.00
C ILE A 657 -16.86 6.28 -11.78
N THR A 658 -16.10 6.49 -10.71
CA THR A 658 -15.61 7.82 -10.31
C THR A 658 -14.08 7.86 -10.18
N VAL A 659 -13.46 8.77 -10.93
CA VAL A 659 -12.06 9.16 -10.75
C VAL A 659 -12.02 10.53 -10.06
N ALA A 660 -11.45 10.61 -8.87
CA ALA A 660 -11.60 11.79 -7.99
C ALA A 660 -10.82 13.05 -8.46
N GLY A 661 -9.67 12.88 -9.14
CA GLY A 661 -8.76 13.97 -9.54
C GLY A 661 -7.52 14.10 -8.64
N GLY A 662 -6.50 14.84 -9.10
CA GLY A 662 -5.19 14.90 -8.45
C GLY A 662 -4.37 16.17 -8.73
N TRP A 663 -3.27 16.36 -8.00
CA TRP A 663 -2.50 17.60 -8.04
C TRP A 663 -1.25 17.49 -8.94
N ASN A 664 -0.86 18.60 -9.57
CA ASN A 664 0.44 18.82 -10.22
C ASN A 664 0.78 18.01 -11.48
N ALA A 665 0.10 16.91 -11.79
CA ALA A 665 0.33 16.08 -12.98
C ALA A 665 -0.95 15.37 -13.44
N SER A 666 -1.06 15.09 -14.74
CA SER A 666 -2.18 14.38 -15.35
C SER A 666 -1.89 12.88 -15.43
N TYR A 667 -2.76 12.06 -14.84
CA TYR A 667 -2.70 10.61 -14.89
C TYR A 667 -3.87 10.03 -15.67
N ILE A 668 -3.71 8.80 -16.18
CA ILE A 668 -4.72 8.13 -16.99
C ILE A 668 -5.15 6.85 -16.26
N THR A 669 -6.44 6.75 -16.00
CA THR A 669 -7.13 5.56 -15.53
C THR A 669 -7.90 4.98 -16.71
N SER A 670 -7.43 3.85 -17.25
CA SER A 670 -7.93 3.27 -18.51
C SER A 670 -8.64 1.95 -18.26
N ILE A 671 -9.90 1.84 -18.70
CA ILE A 671 -10.64 0.59 -18.78
C ILE A 671 -10.57 0.13 -20.24
N ASN A 672 -10.07 -1.08 -20.46
CA ASN A 672 -9.64 -1.52 -21.79
C ASN A 672 -10.34 -2.80 -22.24
N ALA A 673 -10.87 -2.81 -23.46
CA ALA A 673 -11.30 -4.01 -24.17
C ALA A 673 -10.46 -4.18 -25.44
N ARG A 674 -9.70 -5.27 -25.56
CA ARG A 674 -8.78 -5.45 -26.69
C ARG A 674 -8.67 -6.89 -27.17
N ASN A 675 -8.16 -7.05 -28.39
CA ASN A 675 -7.89 -8.35 -29.01
C ASN A 675 -9.11 -9.29 -29.02
N GLY A 676 -10.32 -8.74 -29.20
CA GLY A 676 -11.58 -9.50 -29.18
C GLY A 676 -12.21 -9.72 -27.79
N GLY A 677 -11.67 -9.11 -26.74
CA GLY A 677 -12.27 -9.12 -25.39
C GLY A 677 -13.45 -8.17 -25.28
N SER A 678 -14.42 -8.49 -24.43
CA SER A 678 -15.62 -7.68 -24.20
C SER A 678 -15.80 -7.29 -22.74
N ILE A 679 -16.32 -6.09 -22.51
CA ILE A 679 -16.69 -5.59 -21.18
C ILE A 679 -18.15 -5.13 -21.22
N ASP A 680 -18.99 -5.78 -20.42
CA ASP A 680 -20.38 -5.38 -20.20
C ASP A 680 -20.46 -4.37 -19.05
N LEU A 681 -20.91 -3.15 -19.36
CA LEU A 681 -21.19 -2.04 -18.45
C LEU A 681 -22.63 -1.55 -18.65
N THR A 682 -23.55 -2.46 -18.97
CA THR A 682 -24.95 -2.12 -19.25
C THR A 682 -25.64 -1.37 -18.11
N GLY A 683 -25.30 -1.67 -16.85
CA GLY A 683 -25.81 -0.92 -15.69
C GLY A 683 -25.18 0.46 -15.44
N LEU A 684 -24.14 0.86 -16.19
CA LEU A 684 -23.39 2.08 -15.92
C LEU A 684 -24.18 3.34 -16.27
N GLN A 685 -24.66 4.05 -15.27
CA GLN A 685 -25.40 5.30 -15.42
C GLN A 685 -24.49 6.52 -15.45
N GLN A 686 -23.41 6.53 -14.67
CA GLN A 686 -22.49 7.67 -14.56
C GLN A 686 -21.02 7.28 -14.65
N ALA A 687 -20.33 7.83 -15.65
CA ALA A 687 -18.88 7.82 -15.77
C ALA A 687 -18.32 9.21 -15.46
N LEU A 688 -17.73 9.37 -14.28
CA LEU A 688 -17.23 10.64 -13.76
C LEU A 688 -15.70 10.63 -13.79
N GLY A 689 -15.11 11.37 -14.72
CA GLY A 689 -13.66 11.61 -14.75
C GLY A 689 -13.17 12.52 -13.62
N GLY A 690 -11.87 12.80 -13.62
CA GLY A 690 -11.23 13.74 -12.69
C GLY A 690 -11.93 15.10 -12.61
N ARG A 691 -12.00 15.67 -11.42
CA ARG A 691 -12.63 16.97 -11.20
C ARG A 691 -11.80 18.11 -11.81
N THR A 692 -12.44 18.99 -12.57
CA THR A 692 -11.81 20.18 -13.18
C THR A 692 -11.97 21.46 -12.34
N ASP A 693 -12.76 21.42 -11.27
CA ASP A 693 -13.10 22.57 -10.43
C ASP A 693 -12.22 22.70 -9.17
N ALA A 694 -11.60 21.61 -8.73
CA ALA A 694 -10.84 21.54 -7.47
C ALA A 694 -9.34 21.26 -7.66
N TYR A 695 -8.91 20.80 -8.84
CA TYR A 695 -7.56 20.30 -9.09
C TYR A 695 -6.91 20.96 -10.30
N SER A 696 -5.58 21.12 -10.27
CA SER A 696 -4.81 21.82 -11.31
C SER A 696 -4.36 20.92 -12.48
N ALA A 697 -4.79 19.66 -12.51
CA ALA A 697 -4.38 18.68 -13.51
C ALA A 697 -5.56 17.78 -13.94
N ASP A 698 -5.54 17.37 -15.21
CA ASP A 698 -6.59 16.57 -15.84
C ASP A 698 -6.34 15.07 -15.62
N ASP A 699 -6.81 14.48 -14.52
CA ASP A 699 -6.81 13.02 -14.39
C ASP A 699 -7.92 12.42 -15.25
N TRP A 700 -7.54 11.62 -16.24
CA TRP A 700 -8.45 11.08 -17.25
C TRP A 700 -9.03 9.73 -16.83
N LEU A 701 -10.36 9.61 -16.85
CA LEU A 701 -11.04 8.31 -16.99
C LEU A 701 -11.16 8.00 -18.48
N THR A 702 -10.65 6.86 -18.93
CA THR A 702 -10.67 6.46 -20.35
C THR A 702 -11.34 5.10 -20.47
N PHE A 703 -12.37 4.99 -21.30
CA PHE A 703 -12.87 3.72 -21.81
C PHE A 703 -12.29 3.55 -23.20
N ARG A 704 -11.53 2.48 -23.45
CA ARG A 704 -10.83 2.27 -24.71
C ARG A 704 -11.07 0.88 -25.26
N CYS A 705 -11.67 0.79 -26.45
CA CYS A 705 -11.70 -0.45 -27.21
C CYS A 705 -10.83 -0.36 -28.47
N GLU A 706 -10.09 -1.43 -28.74
CA GLU A 706 -9.20 -1.55 -29.90
C GLU A 706 -9.07 -3.01 -30.36
N SER A 707 -8.53 -3.23 -31.56
CA SER A 707 -8.19 -4.59 -32.05
C SER A 707 -9.34 -5.61 -31.91
N GLY A 708 -10.58 -5.20 -32.18
CA GLY A 708 -11.76 -6.07 -32.07
C GLY A 708 -12.44 -6.12 -30.69
N GLY A 709 -11.96 -5.37 -29.70
CA GLY A 709 -12.59 -5.31 -28.39
C GLY A 709 -13.93 -4.56 -28.39
N THR A 710 -14.80 -4.89 -27.43
CA THR A 710 -16.14 -4.30 -27.32
C THR A 710 -16.51 -3.80 -25.92
N PHE A 711 -17.32 -2.74 -25.87
CA PHE A 711 -18.04 -2.31 -24.66
C PHE A 711 -19.54 -2.29 -24.93
N ASP A 712 -20.31 -2.70 -23.92
CA ASP A 712 -21.77 -2.59 -23.94
C ASP A 712 -22.21 -1.67 -22.80
N PHE A 713 -22.96 -0.61 -23.13
CA PHE A 713 -23.61 0.32 -22.22
C PHE A 713 -25.12 0.31 -22.50
N GLU A 714 -25.95 0.64 -21.52
CA GLU A 714 -27.37 0.99 -21.74
C GLU A 714 -27.47 2.52 -21.77
N ASP A 715 -28.02 3.15 -20.73
CA ASP A 715 -28.10 4.61 -20.64
C ASP A 715 -26.96 5.17 -19.79
N VAL A 716 -26.02 5.89 -20.42
CA VAL A 716 -24.82 6.39 -19.75
C VAL A 716 -24.59 7.88 -19.96
N THR A 717 -24.33 8.58 -18.84
CA THR A 717 -23.80 9.94 -18.87
C THR A 717 -22.30 9.94 -18.61
N VAL A 718 -21.53 10.46 -19.55
CA VAL A 718 -20.07 10.60 -19.45
C VAL A 718 -19.72 12.08 -19.24
N SER A 719 -19.06 12.40 -18.13
CA SER A 719 -18.79 13.79 -17.75
C SER A 719 -17.42 14.00 -17.09
N ARG A 720 -17.04 15.27 -16.89
CA ARG A 720 -15.72 15.70 -16.36
C ARG A 720 -14.58 15.27 -17.30
N THR A 721 -13.35 15.11 -16.82
CA THR A 721 -12.23 14.61 -17.66
C THR A 721 -12.35 13.10 -17.88
N ALA A 722 -13.40 12.69 -18.58
CA ALA A 722 -13.64 11.33 -19.04
C ALA A 722 -13.63 11.26 -20.57
N ARG A 723 -13.29 10.12 -21.15
CA ARG A 723 -13.35 9.93 -22.60
C ARG A 723 -13.69 8.50 -23.03
N LEU A 724 -14.37 8.41 -24.15
CA LEU A 724 -14.61 7.17 -24.90
C LEU A 724 -13.68 7.13 -26.11
N GLN A 725 -12.89 6.07 -26.25
CA GLN A 725 -11.94 5.87 -27.35
C GLN A 725 -12.26 4.57 -28.10
N ILE A 726 -12.52 4.67 -29.39
CA ILE A 726 -12.78 3.52 -30.28
C ILE A 726 -11.73 3.55 -31.39
N VAL A 727 -10.89 2.51 -31.47
CA VAL A 727 -9.74 2.50 -32.38
C VAL A 727 -9.75 1.27 -33.28
N GLY A 728 -9.97 1.51 -34.58
CA GLY A 728 -9.87 0.50 -35.62
C GLY A 728 -11.22 -0.10 -36.05
N PRO A 729 -11.29 -0.69 -37.26
CA PRO A 729 -12.54 -1.07 -37.94
C PRO A 729 -13.28 -2.27 -37.33
N GLN A 730 -12.72 -2.89 -36.29
CA GLN A 730 -13.32 -4.03 -35.59
C GLN A 730 -13.70 -3.69 -34.15
N ALA A 731 -13.26 -2.54 -33.63
CA ALA A 731 -13.61 -2.09 -32.29
C ALA A 731 -15.02 -1.48 -32.31
N ARG A 732 -15.83 -1.85 -31.31
CA ARG A 732 -17.22 -1.39 -31.19
C ARG A 732 -17.53 -0.95 -29.76
N MET A 733 -18.27 0.14 -29.60
CA MET A 733 -18.99 0.42 -28.36
C MET A 733 -20.47 0.47 -28.69
N THR A 734 -21.29 -0.20 -27.89
CA THR A 734 -22.75 -0.16 -28.01
C THR A 734 -23.32 0.60 -26.82
N ALA A 735 -24.27 1.49 -27.05
CA ALA A 735 -25.00 2.22 -26.01
C ALA A 735 -26.50 2.27 -26.32
N GLY A 736 -27.34 2.38 -25.29
CA GLY A 736 -28.72 2.86 -25.37
C GLY A 736 -28.73 4.35 -25.70
N ASN A 737 -28.89 5.18 -24.66
CA ASN A 737 -28.64 6.62 -24.75
C ASN A 737 -27.23 6.98 -24.29
N LEU A 738 -26.50 7.75 -25.11
CA LEU A 738 -25.22 8.33 -24.75
C LEU A 738 -25.37 9.84 -24.54
N ASN A 739 -25.17 10.30 -23.32
CA ASN A 739 -25.10 11.73 -23.00
C ASN A 739 -23.66 12.13 -22.66
N LEU A 740 -23.03 12.92 -23.53
CA LEU A 740 -21.66 13.40 -23.35
C LEU A 740 -21.68 14.84 -22.83
N VAL A 741 -21.21 15.05 -21.60
CA VAL A 741 -21.20 16.37 -20.95
C VAL A 741 -19.78 16.95 -20.95
N ALA A 742 -19.61 18.12 -21.53
CA ALA A 742 -18.34 18.84 -21.56
C ALA A 742 -17.76 19.00 -20.13
N PRO A 743 -16.44 18.77 -19.92
CA PRO A 743 -15.39 18.62 -20.93
C PRO A 743 -15.06 17.16 -21.33
N ALA A 744 -15.98 16.20 -21.14
CA ALA A 744 -15.75 14.81 -21.55
C ALA A 744 -15.48 14.71 -23.07
N ARG A 745 -14.91 13.59 -23.54
CA ARG A 745 -14.56 13.45 -24.96
C ARG A 745 -15.07 12.16 -25.61
N LEU A 746 -15.37 12.25 -26.88
CA LEU A 746 -15.55 11.11 -27.77
C LEU A 746 -14.43 11.14 -28.81
N GLU A 747 -13.66 10.05 -28.91
CA GLU A 747 -12.50 9.93 -29.79
C GLU A 747 -12.59 8.64 -30.60
N ILE A 748 -13.24 8.69 -31.77
CA ILE A 748 -13.36 7.54 -32.68
C ILE A 748 -12.37 7.70 -33.83
N ASN A 749 -11.45 6.75 -33.95
CA ASN A 749 -10.37 6.75 -34.93
C ASN A 749 -10.39 5.47 -35.78
N ASP A 750 -9.81 5.55 -36.97
CA ASP A 750 -9.55 4.40 -37.85
C ASP A 750 -10.78 3.51 -38.11
N LEU A 751 -11.95 4.11 -38.39
CA LEU A 751 -13.21 3.40 -38.71
C LEU A 751 -13.84 2.63 -37.55
N GLY A 752 -13.53 2.99 -36.30
CA GLY A 752 -14.25 2.49 -35.13
C GLY A 752 -15.76 2.72 -35.22
N THR A 753 -16.54 1.81 -34.62
CA THR A 753 -18.01 1.91 -34.62
C THR A 753 -18.58 2.26 -33.24
N LEU A 754 -19.37 3.32 -33.17
CA LEU A 754 -20.29 3.56 -32.05
C LEU A 754 -21.70 3.14 -32.50
N GLU A 755 -22.24 2.10 -31.87
CA GLU A 755 -23.61 1.64 -32.07
C GLU A 755 -24.51 2.22 -30.98
N LEU A 756 -25.66 2.76 -31.39
CA LEU A 756 -26.64 3.41 -30.53
C LEU A 756 -28.00 2.76 -30.75
N THR A 757 -28.64 2.34 -29.66
CA THR A 757 -30.01 1.79 -29.64
C THR A 757 -31.04 2.79 -29.09
N GLY A 758 -30.57 3.96 -28.67
CA GLY A 758 -31.35 5.16 -28.36
C GLY A 758 -30.71 6.38 -29.02
N GLY A 759 -30.49 7.47 -28.29
CA GLY A 759 -29.93 8.71 -28.85
C GLY A 759 -28.51 9.07 -28.41
N PHE A 760 -27.96 10.08 -29.08
CA PHE A 760 -26.67 10.68 -28.76
C PHE A 760 -26.81 12.20 -28.61
N GLU A 761 -26.58 12.68 -27.39
CA GLU A 761 -26.59 14.10 -27.04
C GLU A 761 -25.21 14.56 -26.55
N PHE A 762 -24.84 15.78 -26.91
CA PHE A 762 -23.61 16.41 -26.41
C PHE A 762 -23.75 17.93 -26.33
N ASN A 763 -23.13 18.57 -25.33
CA ASN A 763 -23.23 20.02 -25.08
C ASN A 763 -21.93 20.80 -25.33
N HIS A 764 -21.02 20.22 -26.13
CA HIS A 764 -19.68 20.73 -26.37
C HIS A 764 -19.70 21.96 -27.26
N THR A 765 -18.83 22.92 -26.96
CA THR A 765 -18.55 24.08 -27.82
C THR A 765 -17.16 24.04 -28.46
N VAL A 766 -16.45 22.91 -28.29
CA VAL A 766 -15.09 22.69 -28.80
C VAL A 766 -15.10 21.42 -29.63
N GLU A 767 -15.05 21.58 -30.95
CA GLU A 767 -15.18 20.48 -31.93
C GLU A 767 -14.18 19.34 -31.70
N SER A 768 -12.94 19.66 -31.30
CA SER A 768 -11.90 18.65 -31.05
C SER A 768 -12.14 17.76 -29.82
N GLN A 769 -13.22 17.98 -29.07
CA GLN A 769 -13.64 17.12 -27.96
C GLN A 769 -14.62 16.03 -28.40
N VAL A 770 -15.22 16.14 -29.59
CA VAL A 770 -16.10 15.13 -30.18
C VAL A 770 -15.58 14.84 -31.58
N THR A 771 -14.60 13.94 -31.68
CA THR A 771 -13.95 13.60 -32.95
C THR A 771 -14.55 12.31 -33.52
N ALA A 772 -15.28 12.46 -34.63
CA ALA A 772 -15.96 11.36 -35.32
C ALA A 772 -15.69 11.38 -36.84
N ASP A 773 -14.66 12.10 -37.30
CA ASP A 773 -14.38 12.37 -38.73
C ASP A 773 -14.29 11.11 -39.61
N ALA A 774 -13.78 10.03 -39.04
CA ALA A 774 -13.61 8.72 -39.70
C ALA A 774 -14.40 7.63 -38.97
N ALA A 775 -15.44 7.99 -38.21
CA ALA A 775 -16.26 7.08 -37.43
C ALA A 775 -17.41 6.48 -38.23
N VAL A 776 -17.89 5.33 -37.79
CA VAL A 776 -19.22 4.82 -38.12
C VAL A 776 -20.10 5.00 -36.89
N LEU A 777 -21.16 5.81 -37.01
CA LEU A 777 -22.23 5.89 -36.02
C LEU A 777 -23.43 5.10 -36.54
N ALA A 778 -23.74 3.98 -35.90
CA ALA A 778 -24.82 3.09 -36.30
C ALA A 778 -25.98 3.20 -35.32
N PHE A 779 -27.15 3.60 -35.81
CA PHE A 779 -28.38 3.66 -35.02
C PHE A 779 -29.21 2.42 -35.30
N THR A 780 -29.16 1.45 -34.39
CA THR A 780 -29.74 0.11 -34.54
C THR A 780 -30.90 -0.10 -33.56
N GLY A 781 -31.66 -1.18 -33.75
CA GLY A 781 -32.86 -1.44 -32.96
C GLY A 781 -34.10 -0.69 -33.46
N PRO A 782 -35.31 -1.23 -33.20
CA PRO A 782 -36.57 -0.65 -33.67
C PRO A 782 -36.93 0.62 -32.89
N GLY A 783 -37.55 1.59 -33.56
CA GLY A 783 -38.05 2.81 -32.93
C GLY A 783 -37.38 4.08 -33.44
N ALA A 784 -37.61 5.17 -32.73
CA ALA A 784 -37.03 6.48 -33.01
C ALA A 784 -35.80 6.73 -32.13
N HIS A 785 -34.74 7.17 -32.80
CA HIS A 785 -33.46 7.58 -32.24
C HIS A 785 -33.27 9.07 -32.46
N HIS A 786 -32.44 9.72 -31.64
CA HIS A 786 -32.11 11.13 -31.82
C HIS A 786 -30.59 11.36 -31.88
N LEU A 787 -30.18 12.37 -32.62
CA LEU A 787 -28.79 12.84 -32.68
C LEU A 787 -28.79 14.37 -32.59
N GLU A 788 -28.16 14.89 -31.55
CA GLU A 788 -27.83 16.32 -31.48
C GLU A 788 -26.77 16.67 -32.52
N ILE A 789 -26.94 17.79 -33.23
CA ILE A 789 -25.97 18.29 -34.22
C ILE A 789 -25.39 19.62 -33.74
N GLY A 790 -24.10 19.86 -33.99
CA GLY A 790 -23.41 21.03 -33.45
C GLY A 790 -22.45 21.76 -34.40
N GLY A 791 -22.43 21.40 -35.69
CA GLY A 791 -21.51 21.97 -36.66
C GLY A 791 -21.90 23.38 -37.12
N GLN A 792 -20.92 24.16 -37.57
CA GLN A 792 -21.14 25.43 -38.25
C GLN A 792 -21.57 25.20 -39.71
N ASP A 793 -22.59 25.92 -40.17
CA ASP A 793 -22.96 25.95 -41.58
C ASP A 793 -21.96 26.79 -42.41
N ALA A 794 -21.21 26.12 -43.29
CA ALA A 794 -20.35 26.74 -44.29
C ALA A 794 -20.68 26.31 -45.74
N GLY A 795 -21.83 25.67 -45.94
CA GLY A 795 -22.23 25.15 -47.25
C GLY A 795 -21.42 23.96 -47.76
N VAL A 796 -21.67 23.59 -49.02
CA VAL A 796 -21.11 22.40 -49.70
C VAL A 796 -19.59 22.43 -49.86
N ALA A 797 -18.99 23.61 -49.99
CA ALA A 797 -17.54 23.80 -50.10
C ALA A 797 -16.87 24.13 -48.74
N GLY A 798 -17.59 23.86 -47.64
CA GLY A 798 -17.16 24.14 -46.28
C GLY A 798 -16.15 23.13 -45.76
N TYR A 799 -16.53 22.39 -44.71
CA TYR A 799 -15.63 21.51 -43.97
C TYR A 799 -15.45 20.14 -44.63
N THR A 800 -14.26 19.56 -44.45
CA THR A 800 -13.91 18.18 -44.84
C THR A 800 -13.38 17.32 -43.68
N SER A 801 -13.28 17.92 -42.49
CA SER A 801 -12.91 17.32 -41.20
C SER A 801 -13.20 18.37 -40.10
N GLY A 802 -13.34 17.96 -38.84
CA GLY A 802 -13.66 18.85 -37.72
C GLY A 802 -15.16 19.18 -37.67
N ASN A 803 -15.54 20.35 -37.13
CA ASN A 803 -16.92 20.86 -37.21
C ASN A 803 -18.02 19.95 -36.64
N PHE A 804 -17.71 19.13 -35.63
CA PHE A 804 -18.60 18.06 -35.13
C PHE A 804 -19.08 17.10 -36.24
N GLY A 805 -18.30 16.99 -37.32
CA GLY A 805 -18.62 16.13 -38.45
C GLY A 805 -18.38 14.66 -38.15
N ILE A 806 -19.12 13.81 -38.85
CA ILE A 806 -19.12 12.36 -38.68
C ILE A 806 -18.65 11.72 -39.99
N GLY A 807 -17.92 10.62 -39.92
CA GLY A 807 -17.51 9.85 -41.09
C GLY A 807 -18.70 9.29 -41.85
N ARG A 808 -19.47 8.40 -41.20
CA ARG A 808 -20.68 7.80 -41.75
C ARG A 808 -21.75 7.59 -40.68
N ILE A 809 -23.00 7.86 -41.03
CA ILE A 809 -24.17 7.43 -40.26
C ILE A 809 -24.81 6.23 -40.95
N GLU A 810 -25.15 5.21 -40.17
CA GLU A 810 -25.95 4.04 -40.59
C GLU A 810 -27.24 4.01 -39.78
N VAL A 811 -28.40 3.83 -40.43
CA VAL A 811 -29.70 3.80 -39.74
C VAL A 811 -30.46 2.51 -40.03
N GLY A 812 -30.82 1.81 -38.95
CA GLY A 812 -31.45 0.49 -38.92
C GLY A 812 -30.48 -0.64 -39.21
N GLU A 813 -31.02 -1.84 -39.39
CA GLU A 813 -30.28 -3.04 -39.76
C GLU A 813 -31.00 -3.76 -40.91
N PRO A 814 -30.33 -4.68 -41.64
CA PRO A 814 -31.01 -5.53 -42.61
C PRO A 814 -32.23 -6.25 -42.00
N GLY A 815 -33.42 -5.89 -42.48
CA GLY A 815 -34.70 -6.46 -42.02
C GLY A 815 -35.27 -5.87 -40.72
N LYS A 816 -34.59 -4.88 -40.11
CA LYS A 816 -35.07 -4.17 -38.92
C LYS A 816 -34.94 -2.65 -39.14
N PRO A 817 -35.98 -1.99 -39.65
CA PRO A 817 -35.93 -0.55 -39.91
C PRO A 817 -35.86 0.25 -38.61
N ALA A 818 -35.20 1.40 -38.66
CA ALA A 818 -35.14 2.38 -37.58
C ALA A 818 -35.36 3.81 -38.10
N THR A 819 -35.78 4.72 -37.23
CA THR A 819 -35.86 6.15 -37.54
C THR A 819 -34.79 6.90 -36.75
N LEU A 820 -33.99 7.74 -37.43
CA LEU A 820 -33.09 8.70 -36.78
C LEU A 820 -33.61 10.11 -37.00
N GLN A 821 -33.81 10.87 -35.92
CA GLN A 821 -34.16 12.29 -35.95
C GLN A 821 -32.95 13.14 -35.59
N LEU A 822 -32.63 14.13 -36.44
CA LEU A 822 -31.61 15.12 -36.12
C LEU A 822 -32.23 16.28 -35.32
N LEU A 823 -31.53 16.72 -34.28
CA LEU A 823 -31.96 17.78 -33.37
C LEU A 823 -30.88 18.86 -33.25
N ASP A 824 -31.30 20.11 -33.10
CA ASP A 824 -30.49 21.25 -32.63
C ASP A 824 -31.20 21.82 -31.39
N GLY A 825 -31.14 21.06 -30.31
CA GLY A 825 -31.74 21.42 -29.03
C GLY A 825 -30.78 22.23 -28.15
N ILE A 826 -29.48 22.01 -28.32
CA ILE A 826 -28.39 22.54 -27.51
C ILE A 826 -27.51 23.37 -28.41
N SER A 827 -27.26 24.64 -28.06
CA SER A 827 -26.27 25.39 -28.85
C SER A 827 -24.87 24.90 -28.54
N ASN A 828 -24.26 24.21 -29.50
CA ASN A 828 -22.86 23.79 -29.48
C ASN A 828 -21.89 24.92 -29.86
N GLY A 829 -22.32 26.18 -29.73
CA GLY A 829 -21.51 27.37 -29.98
C GLY A 829 -21.37 27.77 -31.45
N ASN A 830 -22.03 27.04 -32.36
CA ASN A 830 -21.95 27.22 -33.81
C ASN A 830 -23.24 27.71 -34.46
N ARG A 831 -24.30 27.96 -33.67
CA ARG A 831 -25.53 28.60 -34.12
C ARG A 831 -25.23 29.94 -34.80
N GLY A 832 -25.92 30.22 -35.90
CA GLY A 832 -25.72 31.45 -36.66
C GLY A 832 -26.02 32.72 -35.83
N GLY A 833 -25.49 33.86 -36.26
CA GLY A 833 -25.62 35.13 -35.54
C GLY A 833 -27.05 35.66 -35.41
N GLY A 834 -27.99 35.15 -36.20
CA GLY A 834 -29.44 35.39 -36.12
C GLY A 834 -30.21 34.29 -35.39
N GLY A 835 -29.52 33.28 -34.85
CA GLY A 835 -30.13 32.09 -34.26
C GLY A 835 -30.40 30.96 -35.28
N GLU A 836 -29.79 31.04 -36.47
CA GLU A 836 -29.91 30.00 -37.49
C GLU A 836 -29.39 28.65 -36.97
N PRO A 837 -30.07 27.53 -37.27
CA PRO A 837 -29.68 26.23 -36.74
C PRO A 837 -28.26 25.80 -37.09
N GLU A 838 -27.71 24.95 -36.23
CA GLU A 838 -26.44 24.27 -36.44
C GLU A 838 -26.58 23.23 -37.59
N ALA A 839 -25.45 22.80 -38.14
CA ALA A 839 -25.37 21.97 -39.35
C ALA A 839 -24.62 20.66 -39.08
N LEU A 840 -24.85 19.65 -39.92
CA LEU A 840 -24.17 18.36 -39.86
C LEU A 840 -23.37 18.09 -41.14
N TYR A 841 -22.11 17.70 -40.98
CA TYR A 841 -21.25 17.26 -42.08
C TYR A 841 -20.97 15.75 -41.96
N LEU A 842 -21.24 15.01 -43.03
CA LEU A 842 -20.96 13.58 -43.16
C LEU A 842 -19.84 13.38 -44.20
N TYR A 843 -18.61 13.16 -43.75
CA TYR A 843 -17.40 13.23 -44.60
C TYR A 843 -17.19 12.03 -45.51
N GLY A 844 -17.84 10.92 -45.22
CA GLY A 844 -17.74 9.68 -45.98
C GLY A 844 -16.65 8.75 -45.47
N VAL A 845 -17.06 7.53 -45.12
CA VAL A 845 -16.16 6.38 -44.89
C VAL A 845 -16.53 5.31 -45.90
N ASP A 846 -15.54 4.69 -46.54
CA ASP A 846 -15.74 3.74 -47.65
C ASP A 846 -16.60 4.31 -48.78
N ALA A 847 -16.42 5.61 -49.08
CA ALA A 847 -17.13 6.38 -50.10
C ALA A 847 -18.64 6.67 -49.84
N ALA A 848 -19.15 6.46 -48.62
CA ALA A 848 -20.51 6.82 -48.24
C ALA A 848 -20.57 7.63 -46.93
N GLY A 849 -21.24 8.80 -46.94
CA GLY A 849 -21.53 9.56 -45.72
C GLY A 849 -22.80 9.11 -44.98
N LEU A 850 -23.73 8.45 -45.69
CA LEU A 850 -25.01 7.97 -45.15
C LEU A 850 -25.37 6.61 -45.73
N ILE A 851 -25.80 5.68 -44.88
CA ILE A 851 -26.42 4.41 -45.25
C ILE A 851 -27.77 4.31 -44.55
N LEU A 852 -28.83 4.09 -45.33
CA LEU A 852 -30.15 3.76 -44.80
C LEU A 852 -30.50 2.33 -45.22
N HIS A 853 -30.75 1.48 -44.23
CA HIS A 853 -31.23 0.12 -44.49
C HIS A 853 -32.70 0.11 -44.91
N SER A 854 -33.16 -1.03 -45.44
CA SER A 854 -34.52 -1.16 -45.99
C SER A 854 -35.60 -0.78 -44.98
N GLY A 855 -36.37 0.26 -45.31
CA GLY A 855 -37.46 0.78 -44.48
C GLY A 855 -37.02 1.78 -43.40
N SER A 856 -35.72 2.01 -43.23
CA SER A 856 -35.21 3.01 -42.28
C SER A 856 -35.43 4.44 -42.78
N ARG A 857 -35.46 5.39 -41.83
CA ARG A 857 -35.73 6.80 -42.09
C ARG A 857 -34.73 7.70 -41.40
N LEU A 858 -34.30 8.76 -42.09
CA LEU A 858 -33.60 9.90 -41.51
C LEU A 858 -34.51 11.13 -41.58
N ILE A 859 -34.87 11.68 -40.42
CA ILE A 859 -35.66 12.90 -40.28
C ILE A 859 -34.70 14.06 -40.01
N ILE A 860 -34.67 15.03 -40.92
CA ILE A 860 -33.72 16.15 -40.87
C ILE A 860 -34.37 17.50 -40.54
N GLY A 861 -35.70 17.61 -40.54
CA GLY A 861 -36.37 18.90 -40.35
C GLY A 861 -35.99 19.93 -41.41
N ASP A 862 -35.58 21.09 -40.93
CA ASP A 862 -35.01 22.20 -41.72
C ASP A 862 -33.49 22.35 -41.51
N LEU A 863 -32.85 21.37 -40.86
CA LEU A 863 -31.42 21.41 -40.57
C LEU A 863 -30.59 21.28 -41.86
N ASN A 864 -29.44 21.94 -41.87
CA ASN A 864 -28.51 21.85 -42.99
C ASN A 864 -27.60 20.64 -42.81
N VAL A 865 -27.78 19.63 -43.66
CA VAL A 865 -26.94 18.43 -43.70
C VAL A 865 -26.14 18.41 -45.00
N TYR A 866 -24.82 18.26 -44.89
CA TYR A 866 -23.91 18.10 -46.01
C TYR A 866 -23.32 16.71 -45.94
N LEU A 867 -23.46 15.90 -47.01
CA LEU A 867 -22.93 14.54 -47.01
C LEU A 867 -22.05 14.26 -48.23
N TRP A 868 -21.07 13.39 -48.05
CA TRP A 868 -20.32 12.79 -49.13
C TRP A 868 -21.16 11.75 -49.85
N HIS A 869 -21.49 12.03 -51.11
CA HIS A 869 -22.34 11.19 -51.95
C HIS A 869 -21.84 11.22 -53.39
N GLU A 870 -21.73 10.05 -54.03
CA GLU A 870 -21.29 9.90 -55.43
C GLU A 870 -19.96 10.63 -55.77
N GLY A 871 -19.04 10.71 -54.80
CA GLY A 871 -17.70 11.28 -55.00
C GLY A 871 -17.58 12.79 -54.81
N ALA A 872 -18.62 13.45 -54.30
CA ALA A 872 -18.57 14.86 -53.91
C ALA A 872 -19.38 15.12 -52.63
N MET A 873 -19.08 16.23 -51.94
CA MET A 873 -20.00 16.76 -50.93
C MET A 873 -21.24 17.33 -51.60
N VAL A 874 -22.42 17.02 -51.06
CA VAL A 874 -23.71 17.55 -51.52
C VAL A 874 -24.53 18.06 -50.33
N HIS A 875 -25.37 19.06 -50.55
CA HIS A 875 -26.35 19.50 -49.55
C HIS A 875 -27.55 18.55 -49.62
N LEU A 876 -27.85 17.84 -48.54
CA LEU A 876 -28.89 16.80 -48.51
C LEU A 876 -30.26 17.36 -48.88
N ASN A 877 -30.59 18.58 -48.45
CA ASN A 877 -31.85 19.26 -48.77
C ASN A 877 -32.05 19.45 -50.28
N SER A 878 -30.96 19.54 -51.05
CA SER A 878 -31.05 19.64 -52.51
C SER A 878 -31.57 18.35 -53.16
N LEU A 879 -31.38 17.19 -52.52
CA LEU A 879 -31.89 15.90 -53.01
C LEU A 879 -33.41 15.78 -52.84
N LEU A 880 -34.01 16.53 -51.90
CA LEU A 880 -35.46 16.59 -51.74
C LEU A 880 -36.17 17.25 -52.94
N ALA A 881 -35.44 17.98 -53.80
CA ALA A 881 -35.96 18.64 -55.00
C ALA A 881 -37.23 19.50 -54.77
N GLY A 882 -37.35 20.10 -53.58
CA GLY A 882 -38.51 20.91 -53.17
C GLY A 882 -39.69 20.12 -52.58
N GLY A 883 -39.58 18.80 -52.43
CA GLY A 883 -40.53 17.95 -51.71
C GLY A 883 -40.17 17.74 -50.23
N ASP A 884 -41.00 16.96 -49.54
CA ASP A 884 -40.85 16.66 -48.11
C ASP A 884 -40.06 15.38 -47.82
N THR A 885 -39.92 14.51 -48.83
CA THR A 885 -39.23 13.22 -48.73
C THR A 885 -38.50 12.87 -50.02
N VAL A 886 -37.39 12.14 -49.91
CA VAL A 886 -36.69 11.51 -51.04
C VAL A 886 -36.25 10.10 -50.65
N ALA A 887 -36.35 9.16 -51.59
CA ALA A 887 -35.74 7.84 -51.42
C ALA A 887 -34.21 7.98 -51.47
N PHE A 888 -33.52 7.36 -50.52
CA PHE A 888 -32.06 7.39 -50.44
C PHE A 888 -31.53 6.01 -50.07
N GLY A 889 -30.77 5.40 -50.99
CA GLY A 889 -30.39 3.98 -50.85
C GLY A 889 -31.63 3.09 -50.75
N ASP A 890 -31.68 2.25 -49.70
CA ASP A 890 -32.82 1.37 -49.41
C ASP A 890 -33.84 2.01 -48.43
N GLY A 891 -33.59 3.24 -47.97
CA GLY A 891 -34.44 3.95 -47.02
C GLY A 891 -34.91 5.32 -47.53
N VAL A 892 -35.22 6.21 -46.58
CA VAL A 892 -35.89 7.50 -46.84
C VAL A 892 -35.24 8.63 -46.06
N VAL A 893 -35.00 9.76 -46.72
CA VAL A 893 -34.74 11.04 -46.04
C VAL A 893 -36.02 11.87 -46.08
N ALA A 894 -36.42 12.42 -44.93
CA ALA A 894 -37.67 13.16 -44.76
C ALA A 894 -37.49 14.41 -43.90
N ARG A 895 -38.37 15.40 -44.08
CA ARG A 895 -38.43 16.60 -43.21
C ARG A 895 -39.14 16.34 -41.89
N PHE A 896 -40.07 15.39 -41.86
CA PHE A 896 -40.86 15.02 -40.67
C PHE A 896 -41.18 13.52 -40.73
N GLY A 897 -41.57 12.92 -39.60
CA GLY A 897 -41.78 11.47 -39.50
C GLY A 897 -43.05 10.97 -40.20
N GLY A 898 -44.07 11.82 -40.35
CA GLY A 898 -45.33 11.49 -41.00
C GLY A 898 -46.23 12.72 -41.23
N PRO A 899 -47.36 12.57 -41.94
CA PRO A 899 -48.36 13.63 -42.04
C PRO A 899 -48.92 14.00 -40.67
N ALA A 900 -49.15 15.28 -40.45
CA ALA A 900 -49.81 15.81 -39.26
C ALA A 900 -50.86 16.83 -39.68
N ILE A 901 -51.99 16.87 -38.99
CA ILE A 901 -53.00 17.92 -39.17
C ILE A 901 -52.50 19.16 -38.44
N VAL A 902 -52.37 20.26 -39.18
CA VAL A 902 -51.91 21.56 -38.69
C VAL A 902 -53.03 22.58 -38.56
N GLY A 903 -54.24 22.25 -39.03
CA GLY A 903 -55.42 23.11 -38.91
C GLY A 903 -56.75 22.38 -39.19
N MET A 904 -57.82 22.88 -38.58
CA MET A 904 -59.21 22.43 -38.80
C MET A 904 -60.15 23.65 -38.83
N GLU A 905 -61.09 23.65 -39.77
CA GLU A 905 -62.18 24.62 -39.88
C GLU A 905 -63.52 23.86 -39.98
N PRO A 906 -64.48 24.10 -39.07
CA PRO A 906 -64.42 25.07 -37.98
C PRO A 906 -63.56 24.61 -36.80
N SER A 907 -62.90 25.57 -36.15
CA SER A 907 -62.13 25.38 -34.90
C SER A 907 -62.69 26.18 -33.72
N GLY A 908 -63.82 26.87 -33.91
CA GLY A 908 -64.48 27.76 -32.93
C GLY A 908 -66.00 27.59 -32.91
N GLN A 909 -66.73 28.66 -32.60
CA GLN A 909 -68.20 28.67 -32.70
C GLN A 909 -68.65 28.76 -34.16
N VAL A 910 -69.73 28.06 -34.51
CA VAL A 910 -70.33 28.07 -35.86
C VAL A 910 -71.84 27.91 -35.81
N LEU A 911 -72.55 28.58 -36.73
CA LEU A 911 -74.00 28.43 -36.89
C LEU A 911 -74.39 27.04 -37.40
N PRO A 912 -75.56 26.50 -36.97
CA PRO A 912 -76.16 25.36 -37.63
C PRO A 912 -76.68 25.75 -39.03
N VAL A 913 -76.78 24.84 -39.98
CA VAL A 913 -76.44 23.42 -39.89
C VAL A 913 -74.97 23.22 -40.28
N VAL A 914 -74.16 22.65 -39.39
CA VAL A 914 -72.78 22.28 -39.72
C VAL A 914 -72.77 20.83 -40.20
N ASP A 915 -72.46 20.62 -41.47
CA ASP A 915 -72.45 19.28 -42.09
C ASP A 915 -71.05 18.84 -42.55
N HIS A 916 -70.01 19.64 -42.26
CA HIS A 916 -68.64 19.28 -42.57
C HIS A 916 -67.59 19.96 -41.68
N ALA A 917 -66.38 19.40 -41.68
CA ALA A 917 -65.16 20.00 -41.18
C ALA A 917 -64.02 19.83 -42.20
N ASP A 918 -63.32 20.91 -42.51
CA ASP A 918 -62.17 20.96 -43.40
C ASP A 918 -60.88 20.88 -42.57
N VAL A 919 -60.02 19.91 -42.85
CA VAL A 919 -58.74 19.71 -42.16
C VAL A 919 -57.57 19.89 -43.12
N THR A 920 -56.50 20.54 -42.65
CA THR A 920 -55.28 20.81 -43.42
C THR A 920 -54.11 20.03 -42.85
N PHE A 921 -53.46 19.23 -43.69
CA PHE A 921 -52.23 18.49 -43.34
C PHE A 921 -50.96 19.32 -43.63
N ASN A 922 -49.88 19.05 -42.89
CA ASN A 922 -48.54 19.63 -43.14
C ASN A 922 -47.95 19.23 -44.50
N THR A 923 -48.36 18.08 -45.04
CA THR A 923 -47.89 17.49 -46.30
C THR A 923 -49.05 16.93 -47.11
N PRO A 924 -48.92 16.79 -48.44
CA PRO A 924 -49.90 16.05 -49.24
C PRO A 924 -50.06 14.60 -48.75
N ILE A 925 -51.31 14.15 -48.56
CA ILE A 925 -51.62 12.77 -48.13
C ILE A 925 -52.15 11.89 -49.26
N ASN A 926 -52.06 10.57 -49.10
CA ASN A 926 -52.68 9.60 -49.99
C ASN A 926 -54.19 9.56 -49.73
N PRO A 927 -55.06 9.99 -50.67
CA PRO A 927 -56.50 10.01 -50.44
C PRO A 927 -57.11 8.61 -50.19
N ALA A 928 -56.44 7.53 -50.60
CA ALA A 928 -56.92 6.16 -50.37
C ALA A 928 -56.76 5.72 -48.90
N THR A 929 -55.91 6.39 -48.12
CA THR A 929 -55.67 6.10 -46.69
C THR A 929 -56.38 7.07 -45.76
N TYR A 930 -57.18 8.00 -46.29
CA TYR A 930 -58.02 8.88 -45.48
C TYR A 930 -59.48 8.73 -45.87
N THR A 931 -60.18 7.90 -45.11
CA THR A 931 -61.57 7.51 -45.35
C THR A 931 -62.45 7.87 -44.16
N THR A 932 -63.76 7.68 -44.28
CA THR A 932 -64.68 7.89 -43.15
C THR A 932 -64.43 6.93 -41.98
N ALA A 933 -63.69 5.83 -42.16
CA ALA A 933 -63.31 4.93 -41.07
C ALA A 933 -62.23 5.53 -40.15
N ASP A 934 -61.47 6.50 -40.65
CA ASP A 934 -60.37 7.15 -39.92
C ASP A 934 -60.85 8.35 -39.11
N VAL A 935 -62.16 8.63 -39.12
CA VAL A 935 -62.78 9.79 -38.47
C VAL A 935 -63.76 9.32 -37.41
N GLN A 936 -63.57 9.79 -36.18
CA GLN A 936 -64.54 9.64 -35.09
C GLN A 936 -65.07 11.03 -34.70
N LEU A 937 -66.39 11.18 -34.76
CA LEU A 937 -67.07 12.42 -34.40
C LEU A 937 -68.06 12.14 -33.27
N THR A 938 -68.10 12.99 -32.26
CA THR A 938 -69.08 12.90 -31.16
C THR A 938 -69.70 14.27 -30.91
N GLY A 939 -71.03 14.36 -31.00
CA GLY A 939 -71.80 15.56 -30.67
C GLY A 939 -72.59 15.40 -29.37
N SER A 940 -73.35 16.44 -29.01
CA SER A 940 -74.23 16.47 -27.83
C SER A 940 -75.27 15.33 -27.81
N SER A 941 -75.69 14.86 -28.99
CA SER A 941 -76.64 13.76 -29.17
C SER A 941 -75.99 12.36 -29.30
N GLY A 942 -74.67 12.25 -29.13
CA GLY A 942 -73.91 11.01 -29.22
C GLY A 942 -73.01 10.93 -30.45
N ALA A 943 -72.64 9.71 -30.87
CA ALA A 943 -71.73 9.49 -31.99
C ALA A 943 -72.31 10.00 -33.32
N ILE A 944 -71.50 10.73 -34.10
CA ILE A 944 -71.82 11.24 -35.44
C ILE A 944 -71.05 10.39 -36.45
N THR A 945 -71.74 9.85 -37.46
CA THR A 945 -71.09 9.07 -38.52
C THR A 945 -70.60 9.97 -39.65
N ALA A 946 -69.30 9.96 -39.95
CA ALA A 946 -68.77 10.61 -41.16
C ALA A 946 -69.33 9.92 -42.43
N THR A 947 -69.87 10.69 -43.36
CA THR A 947 -70.53 10.21 -44.59
C THR A 947 -69.66 10.32 -45.82
N ALA A 948 -68.71 11.25 -45.85
CA ALA A 948 -67.71 11.34 -46.93
C ALA A 948 -66.41 12.00 -46.44
N VAL A 949 -65.31 11.66 -47.09
CA VAL A 949 -64.06 12.42 -47.02
C VAL A 949 -63.67 12.79 -48.45
N SER A 950 -63.50 14.08 -48.74
CA SER A 950 -63.20 14.58 -50.10
C SER A 950 -62.11 15.65 -50.08
N SER A 951 -61.16 15.58 -51.02
CA SER A 951 -60.13 16.62 -51.16
C SER A 951 -60.72 17.94 -51.68
N LEU A 952 -60.30 19.06 -51.07
CA LEU A 952 -60.62 20.42 -51.54
C LEU A 952 -59.50 21.06 -52.38
N GLY A 953 -58.40 20.34 -52.59
CA GLY A 953 -57.18 20.84 -53.23
C GLY A 953 -56.09 21.23 -52.22
N GLY A 954 -54.83 21.20 -52.65
CA GLY A 954 -53.68 21.35 -51.75
C GLY A 954 -53.63 20.23 -50.70
N ASN A 955 -53.37 20.59 -49.44
CA ASN A 955 -53.33 19.65 -48.31
C ASN A 955 -54.65 19.64 -47.50
N THR A 956 -55.74 20.20 -48.05
CA THR A 956 -57.00 20.37 -47.34
C THR A 956 -58.07 19.37 -47.78
N TYR A 957 -58.76 18.78 -46.81
CA TYR A 957 -59.75 17.73 -47.00
C TYR A 957 -61.00 18.00 -46.18
N ARG A 958 -62.15 17.81 -46.80
CA ARG A 958 -63.46 17.94 -46.18
C ARG A 958 -63.95 16.60 -45.66
N VAL A 959 -64.25 16.55 -44.36
CA VAL A 959 -65.01 15.49 -43.71
C VAL A 959 -66.47 15.91 -43.69
N THR A 960 -67.33 15.22 -44.43
CA THR A 960 -68.78 15.45 -44.44
C THR A 960 -69.47 14.50 -43.45
N PHE A 961 -70.49 14.98 -42.75
CA PHE A 961 -71.31 14.22 -41.80
C PHE A 961 -72.76 14.72 -41.83
N PRO A 962 -73.74 14.02 -41.24
CA PRO A 962 -75.10 14.52 -41.12
C PRO A 962 -75.10 15.87 -40.40
N GLY A 963 -75.84 16.83 -40.94
CA GLY A 963 -75.88 18.18 -40.40
C GLY A 963 -76.21 18.24 -38.91
N GLN A 964 -75.33 18.89 -38.14
CA GLN A 964 -75.49 19.14 -36.71
C GLN A 964 -76.24 20.46 -36.52
N SER A 965 -77.32 20.38 -35.74
CA SER A 965 -78.20 21.52 -35.46
C SER A 965 -78.57 21.67 -33.99
N ASP A 966 -78.08 20.77 -33.13
CA ASP A 966 -78.22 20.88 -31.68
C ASP A 966 -77.05 21.72 -31.15
N HIS A 967 -77.33 22.65 -30.24
CA HIS A 967 -76.28 23.40 -29.55
C HIS A 967 -75.37 22.44 -28.76
N GLY A 968 -74.05 22.55 -28.94
CA GLY A 968 -73.08 21.73 -28.21
C GLY A 968 -71.77 21.48 -28.95
N PHE A 969 -70.78 20.95 -28.23
CA PHE A 969 -69.48 20.63 -28.81
C PHE A 969 -69.55 19.39 -29.71
N VAL A 970 -68.96 19.53 -30.90
CA VAL A 970 -68.59 18.41 -31.76
C VAL A 970 -67.11 18.15 -31.56
N SER A 971 -66.77 16.97 -31.03
CA SER A 971 -65.39 16.49 -30.90
C SER A 971 -65.01 15.67 -32.13
N VAL A 972 -63.83 15.94 -32.67
CA VAL A 972 -63.28 15.35 -33.89
C VAL A 972 -61.99 14.63 -33.54
N ARG A 973 -61.89 13.35 -33.89
CA ARG A 973 -60.66 12.56 -33.82
C ARG A 973 -60.36 11.96 -35.18
N ILE A 974 -59.16 12.18 -35.72
CA ILE A 974 -58.75 11.75 -37.07
C ILE A 974 -57.42 11.00 -37.00
N GLY A 975 -57.33 9.84 -37.67
CA GLY A 975 -56.11 9.02 -37.75
C GLY A 975 -56.04 7.89 -36.70
N PRO A 976 -54.85 7.28 -36.49
CA PRO A 976 -53.52 7.72 -36.93
C PRO A 976 -53.04 7.13 -38.27
N ALA A 977 -53.78 6.21 -38.90
CA ALA A 977 -53.30 5.41 -40.05
C ALA A 977 -53.35 6.13 -41.43
N ILE A 978 -53.12 7.44 -41.46
CA ILE A 978 -53.19 8.26 -42.69
C ILE A 978 -51.76 8.45 -43.26
N SER A 979 -51.54 8.02 -44.50
CA SER A 979 -50.22 8.03 -45.14
C SER A 979 -50.02 9.23 -46.07
N GLY A 980 -48.77 9.62 -46.29
CA GLY A 980 -48.37 10.66 -47.25
C GLY A 980 -48.63 10.25 -48.71
N ALA A 981 -48.83 11.24 -49.60
CA ALA A 981 -49.19 11.01 -51.00
C ALA A 981 -48.13 10.22 -51.78
N GLY A 982 -46.85 10.34 -51.39
CA GLY A 982 -45.75 9.60 -51.99
C GLY A 982 -45.72 8.10 -51.64
N GLY A 983 -46.56 7.64 -50.69
CA GLY A 983 -46.59 6.24 -50.23
C GLY A 983 -45.39 5.82 -49.38
N VAL A 984 -44.51 6.77 -49.05
CA VAL A 984 -43.25 6.56 -48.32
C VAL A 984 -43.41 6.84 -46.81
N LEU A 985 -44.15 7.91 -46.47
CA LEU A 985 -44.57 8.20 -45.10
C LEU A 985 -45.83 7.40 -44.79
N ILE A 986 -45.71 6.34 -44.01
CA ILE A 986 -46.79 5.40 -43.70
C ILE A 986 -47.25 5.67 -42.27
N GLY A 987 -48.46 6.23 -42.11
CA GLY A 987 -49.01 6.69 -40.83
C GLY A 987 -48.71 8.17 -40.51
N MET A 988 -49.55 8.77 -39.66
CA MET A 988 -49.39 10.14 -39.16
C MET A 988 -48.28 10.23 -38.12
N ASP A 989 -47.69 11.40 -37.93
CA ASP A 989 -46.77 11.70 -36.82
C ASP A 989 -47.22 13.00 -36.16
N GLN A 990 -48.32 12.92 -35.41
CA GLN A 990 -49.02 14.09 -34.89
C GLN A 990 -48.34 14.63 -33.63
N ASN A 991 -47.67 13.76 -32.86
CA ASN A 991 -46.92 14.15 -31.67
C ASN A 991 -45.45 14.53 -31.96
N GLY A 992 -44.96 14.27 -33.18
CA GLY A 992 -43.64 14.67 -33.65
C GLY A 992 -42.48 13.82 -33.10
N ASN A 993 -42.77 12.61 -32.61
CA ASN A 993 -41.78 11.71 -32.02
C ASN A 993 -41.00 10.88 -33.07
N GLY A 994 -41.34 11.03 -34.37
CA GLY A 994 -40.67 10.32 -35.46
C GLY A 994 -41.10 8.85 -35.63
N VAL A 995 -42.10 8.38 -34.88
CA VAL A 995 -42.69 7.03 -34.96
C VAL A 995 -44.09 7.13 -35.56
N PRO A 996 -44.24 7.14 -36.90
CA PRO A 996 -45.53 7.39 -37.50
C PRO A 996 -46.52 6.24 -37.33
N GLY A 997 -47.77 6.58 -37.05
CA GLY A 997 -48.90 5.69 -36.96
C GLY A 997 -49.16 5.16 -35.55
N ASP A 998 -48.49 5.71 -34.54
CA ASP A 998 -48.73 5.41 -33.13
C ASP A 998 -50.19 5.80 -32.74
N PRO A 999 -50.87 5.07 -31.83
CA PRO A 999 -52.16 5.49 -31.28
C PRO A 999 -52.25 6.96 -30.85
N ASP A 1000 -51.15 7.53 -30.34
CA ASP A 1000 -51.03 8.92 -29.92
C ASP A 1000 -50.89 9.91 -31.10
N ASP A 1001 -50.75 9.41 -32.34
CA ASP A 1001 -50.69 10.23 -33.56
C ASP A 1001 -52.07 10.62 -34.11
N ALA A 1002 -53.15 10.33 -33.39
CA ALA A 1002 -54.46 10.80 -33.78
C ALA A 1002 -54.61 12.30 -33.48
N PHE A 1003 -55.07 13.06 -34.47
CA PHE A 1003 -55.44 14.45 -34.27
C PHE A 1003 -56.75 14.53 -33.48
N GLU A 1004 -56.79 15.36 -32.44
CA GLU A 1004 -57.98 15.63 -31.63
C GLU A 1004 -58.28 17.14 -31.58
N ALA A 1005 -59.52 17.50 -31.89
CA ALA A 1005 -60.00 18.88 -31.82
C ALA A 1005 -61.51 18.94 -31.54
N ARG A 1006 -62.04 20.12 -31.25
CA ARG A 1006 -63.48 20.35 -31.09
C ARG A 1006 -63.91 21.73 -31.60
N PHE A 1007 -65.17 21.85 -31.99
CA PHE A 1007 -65.83 23.12 -32.31
C PHE A 1007 -67.23 23.15 -31.68
N LEU A 1008 -67.81 24.34 -31.49
CA LEU A 1008 -69.13 24.52 -30.90
C LEU A 1008 -70.15 24.82 -31.99
N VAL A 1009 -71.17 23.96 -32.15
CA VAL A 1009 -72.37 24.33 -32.92
C VAL A 1009 -73.19 25.22 -32.03
N ASP A 1010 -73.36 26.48 -32.42
CA ASP A 1010 -74.05 27.47 -31.62
C ASP A 1010 -75.38 27.87 -32.25
N THR A 1011 -76.47 27.63 -31.53
CA THR A 1011 -77.84 27.96 -31.94
C THR A 1011 -78.52 28.94 -31.00
N HIS A 1012 -77.82 29.40 -29.98
CA HIS A 1012 -78.37 30.32 -29.00
C HIS A 1012 -77.86 31.71 -29.31
N GLY A 1013 -78.71 32.71 -29.10
CA GLY A 1013 -78.23 34.09 -29.08
C GLY A 1013 -77.56 34.38 -27.73
N PRO A 1014 -76.87 35.53 -27.62
CA PRO A 1014 -76.09 35.87 -26.44
C PRO A 1014 -76.92 35.80 -25.17
N ALA A 1015 -76.44 35.03 -24.19
CA ALA A 1015 -77.06 34.94 -22.88
C ALA A 1015 -76.32 35.83 -21.89
N VAL A 1016 -77.08 36.58 -21.08
CA VAL A 1016 -76.49 37.39 -20.01
C VAL A 1016 -75.91 36.47 -18.93
N VAL A 1017 -74.61 36.62 -18.69
CA VAL A 1017 -73.89 35.96 -17.60
C VAL A 1017 -73.96 36.81 -16.34
N ALA A 1018 -73.93 38.14 -16.48
CA ALA A 1018 -74.05 39.06 -15.35
C ALA A 1018 -74.70 40.40 -15.74
N ALA A 1019 -75.52 40.95 -14.84
CA ALA A 1019 -76.04 42.32 -14.94
C ALA A 1019 -76.01 43.03 -13.57
N VAL A 1020 -75.42 44.22 -13.50
CA VAL A 1020 -75.16 44.94 -12.25
C VAL A 1020 -75.38 46.44 -12.38
N VAL A 1021 -75.98 47.08 -11.37
CA VAL A 1021 -76.16 48.54 -11.28
C VAL A 1021 -75.89 49.02 -9.86
N MET A 1022 -75.52 50.29 -9.69
CA MET A 1022 -75.46 50.90 -8.35
C MET A 1022 -76.83 51.41 -7.92
N ARG A 1023 -77.18 51.28 -6.62
CA ARG A 1023 -78.44 51.75 -6.04
C ARG A 1023 -78.69 53.21 -6.39
N ASN A 1024 -79.91 53.55 -6.80
CA ASN A 1024 -80.30 54.90 -7.26
C ASN A 1024 -79.50 55.39 -8.50
N GLY A 1025 -78.68 54.53 -9.10
CA GLY A 1025 -78.01 54.75 -10.37
C GLY A 1025 -78.85 54.25 -11.54
N GLY A 1026 -78.56 54.78 -12.71
CA GLY A 1026 -79.19 54.38 -13.96
C GLY A 1026 -78.27 53.60 -14.92
N LEU A 1027 -76.99 53.40 -14.59
CA LEU A 1027 -76.02 52.77 -15.51
C LEU A 1027 -75.80 51.30 -15.12
N VAL A 1028 -76.46 50.39 -15.84
CA VAL A 1028 -76.35 48.94 -15.70
C VAL A 1028 -75.18 48.43 -16.53
N GLY A 1029 -74.20 47.75 -15.93
CA GLY A 1029 -73.22 46.95 -16.67
C GLY A 1029 -73.78 45.55 -16.94
N VAL A 1030 -73.69 45.07 -18.18
CA VAL A 1030 -74.10 43.73 -18.60
C VAL A 1030 -72.92 43.00 -19.26
N GLU A 1031 -72.82 41.69 -19.05
CA GLU A 1031 -71.83 40.78 -19.63
C GLU A 1031 -72.52 39.53 -20.21
N PHE A 1032 -72.04 39.06 -21.36
CA PHE A 1032 -72.56 37.93 -22.12
C PHE A 1032 -71.59 36.74 -22.15
N ASP A 1033 -72.11 35.54 -22.38
CA ASP A 1033 -71.33 34.29 -22.49
C ASP A 1033 -70.48 34.22 -23.77
N GLU A 1034 -70.84 35.03 -24.76
CA GLU A 1034 -70.19 35.14 -26.06
C GLU A 1034 -70.09 36.58 -26.58
N GLU A 1035 -69.43 36.75 -27.72
CA GLU A 1035 -69.33 38.04 -28.40
C GLU A 1035 -70.65 38.38 -29.11
N VAL A 1036 -71.15 39.58 -28.85
CA VAL A 1036 -72.37 40.14 -29.40
C VAL A 1036 -72.01 41.03 -30.60
N ASP A 1037 -72.78 40.95 -31.68
CA ASP A 1037 -72.68 41.85 -32.81
C ASP A 1037 -72.70 43.32 -32.35
N ALA A 1038 -71.80 44.12 -32.92
CA ALA A 1038 -71.56 45.48 -32.46
C ALA A 1038 -72.80 46.39 -32.66
N GLU A 1039 -73.60 46.17 -33.70
CA GLU A 1039 -74.83 46.94 -33.91
C GLU A 1039 -75.93 46.49 -32.94
N SER A 1040 -76.09 45.18 -32.76
CA SER A 1040 -77.08 44.61 -31.85
C SER A 1040 -76.79 44.91 -30.37
N LEU A 1041 -75.52 44.83 -29.96
CA LEU A 1041 -75.05 45.19 -28.62
C LEU A 1041 -75.29 46.67 -28.29
N ALA A 1042 -75.24 47.54 -29.31
CA ALA A 1042 -75.39 48.98 -29.17
C ALA A 1042 -76.85 49.48 -29.18
N ASP A 1043 -77.82 48.65 -29.57
CA ASP A 1043 -79.22 49.07 -29.69
C ASP A 1043 -79.92 49.09 -28.33
N PRO A 1044 -80.36 50.27 -27.82
CA PRO A 1044 -81.06 50.35 -26.55
C PRO A 1044 -82.42 49.64 -26.50
N ALA A 1045 -83.04 49.36 -27.67
CA ALA A 1045 -84.32 48.66 -27.74
C ALA A 1045 -84.23 47.19 -27.31
N HIS A 1046 -83.04 46.59 -27.34
CA HIS A 1046 -82.80 45.18 -27.01
C HIS A 1046 -82.73 44.90 -25.50
N TYR A 1047 -82.79 45.95 -24.67
CA TYR A 1047 -82.65 45.85 -23.23
C TYR A 1047 -83.82 46.54 -22.55
N SER A 1048 -84.49 45.83 -21.64
CA SER A 1048 -85.52 46.45 -20.82
C SER A 1048 -85.49 45.98 -19.38
N ILE A 1049 -85.95 46.85 -18.49
CA ILE A 1049 -86.17 46.53 -17.08
C ILE A 1049 -87.61 46.88 -16.75
N ALA A 1050 -88.37 45.87 -16.32
CA ALA A 1050 -89.82 45.97 -16.10
C ALA A 1050 -90.58 46.58 -17.30
N GLY A 1051 -90.19 46.22 -18.53
CA GLY A 1051 -90.77 46.72 -19.77
C GLY A 1051 -90.36 48.14 -20.18
N THR A 1052 -89.45 48.79 -19.44
CA THR A 1052 -88.88 50.09 -19.81
C THR A 1052 -87.59 49.86 -20.60
N PRO A 1053 -87.46 50.34 -21.86
CA PRO A 1053 -86.24 50.17 -22.65
C PRO A 1053 -85.09 51.05 -22.13
N ALA A 1054 -83.85 50.71 -22.49
CA ALA A 1054 -82.69 51.53 -22.15
C ALA A 1054 -82.73 52.89 -22.90
N ASP A 1055 -82.33 53.97 -22.23
CA ASP A 1055 -82.18 55.31 -22.80
C ASP A 1055 -80.99 55.41 -23.76
N ALA A 1056 -79.91 54.68 -23.46
CA ALA A 1056 -78.69 54.63 -24.26
C ALA A 1056 -77.88 53.38 -23.91
N VAL A 1057 -77.11 52.86 -24.87
CA VAL A 1057 -76.18 51.75 -24.63
C VAL A 1057 -74.78 52.17 -25.09
N THR A 1058 -73.78 51.82 -24.29
CA THR A 1058 -72.36 52.03 -24.60
C THR A 1058 -71.67 50.66 -24.57
N PRO A 1059 -71.49 50.01 -25.73
CA PRO A 1059 -70.69 48.79 -25.84
C PRO A 1059 -69.25 49.00 -25.36
N ARG A 1060 -68.63 47.95 -24.83
CA ARG A 1060 -67.20 47.93 -24.53
C ARG A 1060 -66.41 47.30 -25.69
N ALA A 1061 -65.11 47.54 -25.70
CA ALA A 1061 -64.22 47.08 -26.76
C ALA A 1061 -64.03 45.55 -26.81
N ASP A 1062 -64.51 44.83 -25.80
CA ASP A 1062 -64.47 43.36 -25.73
C ASP A 1062 -65.61 42.69 -26.52
N SER A 1063 -66.58 43.46 -27.02
CA SER A 1063 -67.80 42.96 -27.69
C SER A 1063 -68.60 41.94 -26.87
N ARG A 1064 -68.33 41.80 -25.56
CA ARG A 1064 -69.02 40.89 -24.64
C ARG A 1064 -69.69 41.62 -23.48
N SER A 1065 -69.43 42.92 -23.33
CA SER A 1065 -70.02 43.71 -22.27
C SER A 1065 -70.48 45.09 -22.75
N ALA A 1066 -71.52 45.62 -22.10
CA ALA A 1066 -72.06 46.93 -22.39
C ALA A 1066 -72.51 47.65 -21.12
N ALA A 1067 -72.53 48.98 -21.19
CA ALA A 1067 -73.14 49.84 -20.17
C ALA A 1067 -74.46 50.40 -20.70
N LEU A 1068 -75.56 49.99 -20.09
CA LEU A 1068 -76.94 50.34 -20.43
C LEU A 1068 -77.42 51.46 -19.50
N ARG A 1069 -78.02 52.52 -20.03
CA ARG A 1069 -78.56 53.61 -19.25
C ARG A 1069 -80.08 53.47 -19.13
N PHE A 1070 -80.59 53.49 -17.91
CA PHE A 1070 -82.00 53.49 -17.55
C PHE A 1070 -82.28 54.65 -16.57
N PRO A 1071 -83.56 54.96 -16.28
CA PRO A 1071 -83.93 55.69 -15.09
C PRO A 1071 -83.36 55.03 -13.82
N ALA A 1072 -83.23 55.80 -12.73
CA ALA A 1072 -82.67 55.28 -11.48
C ALA A 1072 -83.42 54.03 -11.00
N ILE A 1073 -82.67 52.95 -10.77
CA ILE A 1073 -83.22 51.66 -10.35
C ILE A 1073 -83.18 51.57 -8.81
N GLU A 1074 -84.35 51.34 -8.22
CA GLU A 1074 -84.53 51.18 -6.77
C GLU A 1074 -84.72 49.71 -6.39
N GLY A 1075 -84.25 49.30 -5.20
CA GLY A 1075 -84.37 47.92 -4.69
C GLY A 1075 -83.03 47.21 -4.48
N GLU A 1076 -83.08 45.89 -4.25
CA GLU A 1076 -81.90 45.01 -4.04
C GLU A 1076 -81.54 44.20 -5.30
N ALA A 1077 -82.50 44.00 -6.20
CA ALA A 1077 -82.33 43.28 -7.46
C ALA A 1077 -83.29 43.83 -8.52
N PHE A 1078 -82.97 43.57 -9.77
CA PHE A 1078 -83.83 43.85 -10.92
C PHE A 1078 -83.81 42.64 -11.86
N THR A 1079 -84.73 42.58 -12.81
CA THR A 1079 -84.67 41.60 -13.89
C THR A 1079 -84.34 42.37 -15.16
N LEU A 1080 -83.19 42.05 -15.76
CA LEU A 1080 -82.86 42.53 -17.10
C LEU A 1080 -83.53 41.58 -18.09
N GLU A 1081 -84.44 42.12 -18.88
CA GLU A 1081 -84.97 41.43 -20.05
C GLU A 1081 -84.15 41.84 -21.26
N THR A 1082 -83.44 40.88 -21.85
CA THR A 1082 -82.78 41.07 -23.13
C THR A 1082 -83.56 40.37 -24.23
N VAL A 1083 -83.69 41.01 -25.38
CA VAL A 1083 -84.36 40.44 -26.56
C VAL A 1083 -83.71 41.03 -27.80
N ASP A 1084 -83.76 40.30 -28.91
CA ASP A 1084 -83.21 40.72 -30.21
C ASP A 1084 -81.70 40.96 -30.26
N LEU A 1085 -80.97 40.61 -29.18
CA LEU A 1085 -79.51 40.56 -29.17
C LEU A 1085 -79.00 39.47 -30.10
N GLU A 1086 -78.00 39.81 -30.91
CA GLU A 1086 -77.45 38.93 -31.94
C GLU A 1086 -75.97 38.71 -31.65
N ASP A 1087 -75.53 37.45 -31.63
CA ASP A 1087 -74.11 37.13 -31.52
C ASP A 1087 -73.37 37.50 -32.83
N LEU A 1088 -72.04 37.35 -32.86
CA LEU A 1088 -71.26 37.58 -34.08
C LEU A 1088 -71.57 36.58 -35.21
N LEU A 1089 -72.23 35.48 -34.90
CA LEU A 1089 -72.61 34.46 -35.85
C LEU A 1089 -73.97 34.74 -36.50
N GLY A 1090 -74.81 35.59 -35.90
CA GLY A 1090 -76.16 35.90 -36.34
C GLY A 1090 -77.28 35.20 -35.57
N ASN A 1091 -76.97 34.46 -34.50
CA ASN A 1091 -77.98 33.91 -33.60
C ASN A 1091 -78.61 35.04 -32.80
N ARG A 1092 -79.87 35.31 -33.13
CA ARG A 1092 -80.64 36.33 -32.42
C ARG A 1092 -81.44 35.73 -31.27
N LEU A 1093 -81.40 36.40 -30.13
CA LEU A 1093 -82.23 36.12 -28.96
C LEU A 1093 -83.69 36.50 -29.23
N THR A 1094 -84.40 35.65 -29.97
CA THR A 1094 -85.76 35.91 -30.48
C THR A 1094 -86.86 35.84 -29.42
N GLN A 1095 -86.58 35.30 -28.24
CA GLN A 1095 -87.46 35.34 -27.08
C GLN A 1095 -86.82 36.15 -25.97
N PRO A 1096 -87.59 37.00 -25.26
CA PRO A 1096 -87.05 37.74 -24.13
C PRO A 1096 -86.42 36.80 -23.10
N GLN A 1097 -85.12 36.97 -22.85
CA GLN A 1097 -84.41 36.29 -21.79
C GLN A 1097 -84.48 37.16 -20.52
N SER A 1098 -85.10 36.61 -19.48
CA SER A 1098 -85.07 37.21 -18.15
C SER A 1098 -83.82 36.78 -17.41
N SER A 1099 -82.94 37.74 -17.15
CA SER A 1099 -81.68 37.50 -16.44
C SER A 1099 -81.69 38.29 -15.11
N PRO A 1100 -81.38 37.65 -13.97
CA PRO A 1100 -81.36 38.35 -12.69
C PRO A 1100 -80.23 39.37 -12.66
N GLY A 1101 -80.56 40.62 -12.35
CA GLY A 1101 -79.64 41.73 -12.16
C GLY A 1101 -79.50 42.10 -10.68
N THR A 1102 -78.29 42.49 -10.28
CA THR A 1102 -77.99 42.84 -8.88
C THR A 1102 -77.88 44.35 -8.71
N VAL A 1103 -78.59 44.93 -7.73
CA VAL A 1103 -78.42 46.33 -7.34
C VAL A 1103 -77.40 46.41 -6.21
N LEU A 1104 -76.21 46.92 -6.52
CA LEU A 1104 -75.15 47.11 -5.54
C LEU A 1104 -75.52 48.26 -4.59
N PRO A 1105 -75.56 48.05 -3.26
CA PRO A 1105 -75.95 49.08 -2.31
C PRO A 1105 -74.93 50.24 -2.28
N LEU A 1106 -75.41 51.48 -2.29
CA LEU A 1106 -74.59 52.65 -1.97
C LEU A 1106 -74.30 52.65 -0.47
N SER A 1107 -73.03 52.55 -0.08
CA SER A 1107 -72.62 52.80 1.30
C SER A 1107 -72.37 54.31 1.47
N SER A 1108 -73.13 54.96 2.36
CA SER A 1108 -72.89 56.36 2.71
C SER A 1108 -71.75 56.43 3.72
N LEU A 1109 -70.65 57.12 3.39
CA LEU A 1109 -69.60 57.45 4.34
C LEU A 1109 -69.84 58.87 4.86
N GLN A 1110 -70.05 59.03 6.18
CA GLN A 1110 -70.02 60.37 6.77
C GLN A 1110 -68.58 60.88 6.80
N VAL A 1111 -68.28 61.90 6.00
CA VAL A 1111 -66.98 62.58 6.01
C VAL A 1111 -67.12 63.90 6.75
N GLY A 1112 -66.43 64.04 7.88
CA GLY A 1112 -66.42 65.29 8.66
C GLY A 1112 -65.63 66.39 7.96
N ALA A 1113 -66.27 67.53 7.69
CA ALA A 1113 -65.60 68.78 7.29
C ALA A 1113 -65.93 69.90 8.30
N PRO A 1114 -65.10 70.97 8.41
CA PRO A 1114 -65.18 71.96 9.50
C PRO A 1114 -66.45 72.82 9.52
N THR A 1115 -67.34 72.67 8.54
CA THR A 1115 -68.54 73.51 8.34
C THR A 1115 -69.87 72.74 8.33
N GLY A 1116 -69.87 71.47 8.72
CA GLY A 1116 -71.09 70.65 8.87
C GLY A 1116 -71.12 69.40 8.00
N VAL A 1117 -72.02 68.47 8.35
CA VAL A 1117 -72.16 67.15 7.70
C VAL A 1117 -72.62 67.32 6.24
N ARG A 1118 -71.87 66.76 5.29
CA ARG A 1118 -72.35 66.51 3.93
C ARG A 1118 -72.20 65.03 3.62
N GLU A 1119 -73.21 64.44 2.99
CA GLU A 1119 -73.15 63.08 2.47
C GLU A 1119 -72.31 63.05 1.19
N ALA A 1120 -71.29 62.19 1.17
CA ALA A 1120 -70.56 61.81 -0.03
C ALA A 1120 -70.80 60.31 -0.27
N TYR A 1121 -71.15 59.96 -1.49
CA TYR A 1121 -71.40 58.59 -1.93
C TYR A 1121 -70.12 58.02 -2.54
N THR A 1122 -69.61 56.89 -2.04
CA THR A 1122 -68.45 56.18 -2.60
C THR A 1122 -68.88 54.85 -3.19
N HIS A 1123 -68.29 54.51 -4.34
CA HIS A 1123 -68.53 53.29 -5.11
C HIS A 1123 -68.28 52.01 -4.33
#